data_AF-A0A1Y2DEF1-F1
#
_entry.id   AF-A0A1Y2DEF1-F1
#
_cell.length_a   1.000
_cell.length_b   1.000
_cell.length_c   1.000
_cell.angle_alpha   90.00
_cell.angle_beta   90.00
_cell.angle_gamma   90.00
#
_symmetry.space_group_name_H-M   'P 1'
#
loop_
_entity.id
_entity.type
_entity.pdbx_description
1 polymer ?
#
loop_
_entity_poly.entity_id
_entity_poly.type
_entity_poly.pdbx_seq_one_letter_code
_entity_poly.pdbx_strand_id
1 'polypeptide(L)'
;MKTLAVFTTLLAVTTAKKCIVKENNAAANDAAAVSDAEEVSAALENPEDSAVESDGDDTDKKKKLPSDFKWGAATAAYQVEGAWNEEGRGESVWDHFTHLYPKNVESGDRSNKNSTNGNVACDSYHKFDEDVKMMKIMNATHYRFSISWPRLFPDGQARKVNGKWNVNEKGAEYYDMVINTLIANNITPLATLYHWDLPYELHKKYGGWLDYHSQDDFAKYAEFCFERFGDRVKNWITINEPWVNCVSGYRLGPGKAPYRCTGEAPRKLQNDTAGLDLEGGCSYEIGPSQYSKDSEVLPANRPPQRLEDVWCSHNILLGHAKAVKVYREKFQKEQKGLIGITIDGEAQIPWEEPGMSEEELENNKKYANLAAEFRIGWYSDPPIVGDYPESVKQRMGKDMPVFTEEEKALLKGSSSDFLGWNTYTSHWAAQVKNEDGTYVEPPTDEEANFENSKRDMWDDNCKGRGDGWTCIPPTLGSQAGSSWNTKYGPTIRVGLNWFSKRYEGLIKNGIIITENGCAQPNYKVSRANDKVTLDYFKSIGHEEYADYYEKDIIEDEKNINGSILHDEYRIDWYKQYLENLRLAYVEDGVDVRGYMAWSLLDNFEWENGYETRFGMTYIDFYNDKELKRVPKDSLTYLGQWYLENVEQE
;
A
#
# COMPACT_ATOMS: atom_id res chain seq x y z
N MET A 1 -6.21 13.30 -35.90
CA MET A 1 -7.52 12.62 -35.77
C MET A 1 -7.33 11.14 -36.06
N LYS A 2 -7.93 10.25 -35.24
CA LYS A 2 -7.63 8.80 -35.09
C LYS A 2 -6.42 8.44 -34.20
N THR A 3 -6.44 8.88 -32.94
CA THR A 3 -5.53 8.37 -31.88
C THR A 3 -6.24 8.12 -30.54
N LEU A 4 -7.57 8.06 -30.53
CA LEU A 4 -8.40 8.01 -29.32
C LEU A 4 -9.31 6.78 -29.33
N ALA A 5 -8.72 5.58 -29.21
CA ALA A 5 -9.46 4.30 -29.17
C ALA A 5 -8.77 3.19 -28.34
N VAL A 6 -7.62 3.46 -27.71
CA VAL A 6 -6.75 2.40 -27.15
C VAL A 6 -6.81 2.30 -25.62
N PHE A 7 -7.07 3.40 -24.89
CA PHE A 7 -7.07 3.37 -23.41
C PHE A 7 -8.33 2.79 -22.74
N THR A 8 -9.32 2.32 -23.51
CA THR A 8 -10.51 1.59 -23.02
C THR A 8 -10.70 0.21 -23.65
N THR A 9 -9.71 -0.30 -24.39
CA THR A 9 -9.85 -1.57 -25.14
C THR A 9 -8.72 -2.58 -24.87
N LEU A 10 -8.29 -2.72 -23.60
CA LEU A 10 -7.27 -3.71 -23.20
C LEU A 10 -7.67 -4.65 -22.05
N LEU A 11 -8.97 -4.96 -21.91
CA LEU A 11 -9.51 -5.93 -20.96
C LEU A 11 -10.55 -6.89 -21.59
N ALA A 12 -10.21 -7.44 -22.77
CA ALA A 12 -10.89 -8.59 -23.33
C ALA A 12 -9.97 -9.43 -24.23
N VAL A 13 -10.35 -10.69 -24.44
CA VAL A 13 -9.78 -11.64 -25.42
C VAL A 13 -8.44 -12.30 -25.07
N THR A 14 -8.51 -13.39 -24.30
CA THR A 14 -7.79 -14.64 -24.63
C THR A 14 -8.65 -15.90 -24.39
N THR A 15 -9.82 -15.96 -25.05
CA THR A 15 -10.58 -17.22 -25.19
C THR A 15 -10.91 -17.50 -26.66
N ALA A 16 -10.09 -18.33 -27.30
CA ALA A 16 -10.31 -18.80 -28.66
C ALA A 16 -10.29 -20.34 -28.72
N LYS A 17 -11.48 -20.95 -28.74
CA LYS A 17 -11.69 -22.25 -29.39
C LYS A 17 -12.76 -22.09 -30.48
N LYS A 18 -12.35 -22.48 -31.70
CA LYS A 18 -13.16 -22.58 -32.93
C LYS A 18 -14.48 -23.35 -32.63
N CYS A 19 -15.57 -23.24 -33.40
CA CYS A 19 -15.61 -23.29 -34.86
C CYS A 19 -17.05 -23.14 -35.44
N ILE A 20 -17.12 -23.01 -36.77
CA ILE A 20 -18.26 -23.28 -37.69
C ILE A 20 -19.21 -22.11 -38.04
N VAL A 21 -19.20 -21.83 -39.34
CA VAL A 21 -20.03 -20.88 -40.12
C VAL A 21 -21.38 -21.50 -40.48
N LYS A 22 -22.43 -20.66 -40.60
CA LYS A 22 -23.46 -20.85 -41.65
C LYS A 22 -24.11 -19.51 -42.05
N GLU A 23 -24.19 -19.30 -43.36
CA GLU A 23 -24.83 -18.15 -44.00
C GLU A 23 -26.36 -18.24 -43.96
N ASN A 24 -27.07 -17.10 -44.06
CA ASN A 24 -27.91 -16.79 -45.23
C ASN A 24 -28.58 -15.40 -45.20
N ASN A 25 -28.25 -14.59 -46.20
CA ASN A 25 -29.13 -13.89 -47.15
C ASN A 25 -30.42 -13.11 -46.73
N ALA A 26 -30.53 -11.94 -47.41
CA ALA A 26 -31.73 -11.32 -47.98
C ALA A 26 -32.71 -10.55 -47.05
N ALA A 27 -33.40 -9.48 -47.51
CA ALA A 27 -33.19 -8.57 -48.65
C ALA A 27 -34.15 -7.36 -48.58
N ALA A 28 -33.82 -6.30 -49.36
CA ALA A 28 -34.73 -5.46 -50.16
C ALA A 28 -35.70 -4.43 -49.50
N ASN A 29 -35.59 -3.19 -50.03
CA ASN A 29 -36.68 -2.31 -50.53
C ASN A 29 -37.66 -1.66 -49.52
N ASP A 30 -38.31 -0.51 -49.78
CA ASP A 30 -38.24 0.55 -50.82
C ASP A 30 -38.74 1.84 -50.12
N ALA A 31 -38.12 3.02 -50.25
CA ALA A 31 -38.28 4.02 -51.33
C ALA A 31 -39.66 4.72 -51.45
N ALA A 32 -39.60 6.05 -51.61
CA ALA A 32 -40.62 7.04 -52.05
C ALA A 32 -41.27 7.96 -50.98
N ALA A 33 -41.67 9.22 -51.26
CA ALA A 33 -41.18 10.26 -52.19
C ALA A 33 -42.10 11.51 -52.09
N VAL A 34 -41.53 12.74 -52.12
CA VAL A 34 -42.15 13.99 -52.66
C VAL A 34 -43.38 14.50 -51.85
N SER A 35 -43.68 15.79 -51.63
CA SER A 35 -43.39 17.11 -52.24
C SER A 35 -43.17 18.16 -51.10
N ASP A 36 -42.95 19.47 -51.30
CA ASP A 36 -42.92 20.34 -52.50
C ASP A 36 -41.91 21.51 -52.31
N ALA A 37 -41.93 22.54 -53.17
CA ALA A 37 -41.04 23.72 -53.11
C ALA A 37 -41.75 25.08 -53.30
N GLU A 38 -41.16 26.17 -52.76
CA GLU A 38 -41.32 27.54 -53.30
C GLU A 38 -40.13 28.45 -52.90
N GLU A 39 -40.02 29.65 -53.52
CA GLU A 39 -38.74 30.22 -53.96
C GLU A 39 -38.06 31.37 -53.14
N VAL A 40 -36.74 31.26 -53.02
CA VAL A 40 -35.68 32.27 -53.36
C VAL A 40 -35.74 33.73 -52.82
N SER A 41 -34.72 34.09 -52.03
CA SER A 41 -33.85 35.26 -52.33
C SER A 41 -32.46 35.08 -51.71
N ALA A 42 -31.41 35.72 -52.26
CA ALA A 42 -30.01 35.47 -51.86
C ALA A 42 -29.22 36.77 -51.61
N ALA A 43 -28.40 36.80 -50.55
CA ALA A 43 -27.20 37.65 -50.43
C ALA A 43 -26.27 37.26 -49.25
N LEU A 44 -25.08 36.74 -49.61
CA LEU A 44 -23.74 37.06 -49.06
C LEU A 44 -23.40 36.98 -47.55
N GLU A 45 -22.55 35.98 -47.26
CA GLU A 45 -21.26 36.05 -46.51
C GLU A 45 -21.19 36.39 -45.00
N ASN A 46 -21.03 35.30 -44.23
CA ASN A 46 -20.01 35.05 -43.19
C ASN A 46 -20.15 35.61 -41.76
N PRO A 47 -19.55 34.91 -40.75
CA PRO A 47 -20.21 34.73 -39.45
C PRO A 47 -19.39 35.23 -38.25
N GLU A 48 -20.06 35.38 -37.10
CA GLU A 48 -19.44 35.26 -35.77
C GLU A 48 -20.49 34.87 -34.71
N ASP A 49 -20.03 34.11 -33.71
CA ASP A 49 -20.75 33.32 -32.70
C ASP A 49 -22.10 33.80 -32.14
N SER A 50 -23.11 32.90 -32.15
CA SER A 50 -23.66 32.32 -30.89
C SER A 50 -24.78 31.28 -31.13
N ALA A 51 -24.83 30.30 -30.21
CA ALA A 51 -25.94 29.42 -29.87
C ALA A 51 -26.61 28.55 -30.98
N VAL A 52 -26.41 27.23 -30.86
CA VAL A 52 -27.48 26.24 -31.09
C VAL A 52 -27.48 25.27 -29.91
N GLU A 53 -28.58 25.26 -29.16
CA GLU A 53 -28.90 24.22 -28.18
C GLU A 53 -29.09 22.88 -28.91
N SER A 54 -28.54 21.81 -28.36
CA SER A 54 -29.02 20.46 -28.69
C SER A 54 -29.44 19.77 -27.40
N ASP A 55 -30.75 19.74 -27.16
CA ASP A 55 -31.37 18.88 -26.15
C ASP A 55 -31.02 17.41 -26.44
N GLY A 56 -29.97 16.93 -25.80
CA GLY A 56 -29.65 15.52 -25.65
C GLY A 56 -29.85 15.15 -24.20
N ASP A 57 -30.72 14.17 -23.94
CA ASP A 57 -31.12 13.65 -22.62
C ASP A 57 -29.91 13.29 -21.72
N ASP A 58 -29.44 14.26 -20.94
CA ASP A 58 -28.37 14.08 -19.95
C ASP A 58 -28.96 13.54 -18.64
N THR A 59 -29.32 12.26 -18.65
CA THR A 59 -29.64 11.49 -17.44
C THR A 59 -28.93 10.14 -17.37
N ASP A 60 -27.72 10.04 -17.92
CA ASP A 60 -26.84 8.88 -17.71
C ASP A 60 -26.28 8.90 -16.28
N LYS A 61 -27.11 8.44 -15.34
CA LYS A 61 -26.79 8.40 -13.91
C LYS A 61 -25.55 7.53 -13.70
N LYS A 62 -24.40 8.18 -13.43
CA LYS A 62 -23.15 7.52 -13.03
C LYS A 62 -23.43 6.35 -12.08
N LYS A 63 -23.18 5.12 -12.55
CA LYS A 63 -23.38 3.91 -11.76
C LYS A 63 -22.54 3.99 -10.49
N LYS A 64 -23.18 3.76 -9.35
CA LYS A 64 -22.57 3.82 -8.02
C LYS A 64 -21.88 2.51 -7.64
N LEU A 65 -21.03 2.57 -6.61
CA LEU A 65 -20.57 1.43 -5.83
C LEU A 65 -21.73 0.88 -4.97
N PRO A 66 -21.74 -0.41 -4.63
CA PRO A 66 -22.86 -1.06 -3.94
C PRO A 66 -22.97 -0.60 -2.47
N SER A 67 -24.15 -0.74 -1.86
CA SER A 67 -24.38 -0.25 -0.48
C SER A 67 -23.52 -0.96 0.58
N ASP A 68 -23.03 -2.18 0.30
CA ASP A 68 -22.12 -2.93 1.16
C ASP A 68 -20.62 -2.54 1.01
N PHE A 69 -20.33 -1.48 0.24
CA PHE A 69 -18.97 -0.99 0.03
C PHE A 69 -18.35 -0.44 1.33
N LYS A 70 -17.21 -1.01 1.72
CA LYS A 70 -16.55 -0.73 3.00
C LYS A 70 -15.81 0.60 2.91
N TRP A 71 -16.39 1.65 3.46
CA TRP A 71 -15.87 3.01 3.38
C TRP A 71 -15.27 3.46 4.70
N GLY A 72 -14.05 3.98 4.70
CA GLY A 72 -13.41 4.40 5.94
C GLY A 72 -12.04 5.04 5.79
N ALA A 73 -11.33 5.11 6.91
CA ALA A 73 -9.94 5.53 7.00
C ALA A 73 -9.10 4.50 7.77
N ALA A 74 -7.79 4.66 7.69
CA ALA A 74 -6.81 3.79 8.31
C ALA A 74 -5.82 4.51 9.23
N THR A 75 -5.32 3.79 10.24
CA THR A 75 -4.17 4.14 11.10
C THR A 75 -3.40 2.89 11.56
N ALA A 76 -2.21 3.10 12.13
CA ALA A 76 -1.40 2.06 12.76
C ALA A 76 -1.00 2.44 14.19
N ALA A 77 -0.94 1.44 15.08
CA ALA A 77 -0.79 1.61 16.53
C ALA A 77 0.41 2.49 16.92
N TYR A 78 1.62 2.14 16.47
CA TYR A 78 2.83 2.91 16.78
C TYR A 78 2.79 4.34 16.21
N GLN A 79 2.08 4.56 15.12
CA GLN A 79 1.99 5.86 14.46
C GLN A 79 1.02 6.84 15.15
N VAL A 80 0.01 6.34 15.88
CA VAL A 80 -1.07 7.19 16.44
C VAL A 80 -1.34 7.04 17.94
N GLU A 81 -1.05 5.89 18.57
CA GLU A 81 -1.49 5.63 19.95
C GLU A 81 -0.74 6.46 20.98
N GLY A 82 0.59 6.50 20.90
CA GLY A 82 1.42 6.99 21.99
C GLY A 82 1.38 6.06 23.21
N ALA A 83 1.49 6.64 24.40
CA ALA A 83 1.44 5.92 25.68
C ALA A 83 2.36 4.68 25.70
N TRP A 84 3.58 4.86 25.17
CA TRP A 84 4.42 3.77 24.70
C TRP A 84 4.91 2.83 25.82
N ASN A 85 5.10 3.36 27.03
CA ASN A 85 5.51 2.62 28.23
C ASN A 85 4.47 2.68 29.36
N GLU A 86 3.23 3.04 29.03
CA GLU A 86 2.15 3.17 30.00
C GLU A 86 1.40 1.85 30.21
N GLU A 87 0.78 1.73 31.38
CA GLU A 87 -0.06 0.61 31.81
C GLU A 87 0.49 -0.80 31.49
N GLY A 88 1.83 -0.95 31.51
CA GLY A 88 2.50 -2.23 31.29
C GLY A 88 2.72 -2.64 29.83
N ARG A 89 2.56 -1.74 28.84
CA ARG A 89 3.02 -2.00 27.45
C ARG A 89 4.52 -2.32 27.44
N GLY A 90 4.90 -3.35 26.67
CA GLY A 90 6.30 -3.68 26.38
C GLY A 90 6.91 -2.81 25.29
N GLU A 91 8.22 -2.84 25.18
CA GLU A 91 8.98 -2.17 24.12
C GLU A 91 8.78 -2.89 22.77
N SER A 92 8.50 -2.15 21.70
CA SER A 92 8.56 -2.66 20.32
C SER A 92 9.90 -2.39 19.66
N VAL A 93 10.16 -3.04 18.53
CA VAL A 93 11.34 -2.73 17.70
C VAL A 93 11.37 -1.25 17.30
N TRP A 94 10.22 -0.61 17.08
CA TRP A 94 10.17 0.79 16.70
C TRP A 94 10.45 1.72 17.88
N ASP A 95 9.95 1.41 19.09
CA ASP A 95 10.36 2.11 20.31
C ASP A 95 11.89 2.05 20.46
N HIS A 96 12.42 0.82 20.48
CA HIS A 96 13.83 0.56 20.75
C HIS A 96 14.75 1.27 19.74
N PHE A 97 14.52 1.05 18.45
CA PHE A 97 15.42 1.56 17.43
C PHE A 97 15.30 3.07 17.20
N THR A 98 14.14 3.70 17.44
CA THR A 98 14.04 5.18 17.39
C THR A 98 14.61 5.87 18.63
N HIS A 99 14.67 5.19 19.79
CA HIS A 99 15.37 5.70 20.97
C HIS A 99 16.88 5.53 20.86
N LEU A 100 17.34 4.41 20.27
CA LEU A 100 18.76 4.11 20.09
C LEU A 100 19.39 4.92 18.94
N TYR A 101 18.69 5.10 17.82
CA TYR A 101 19.18 5.78 16.61
C TYR A 101 18.31 6.99 16.18
N PRO A 102 18.16 8.04 17.01
CA PRO A 102 17.22 9.14 16.74
C PRO A 102 17.52 10.00 15.50
N LYS A 103 18.73 9.95 14.91
CA LYS A 103 19.05 10.58 13.61
C LYS A 103 18.54 9.77 12.41
N ASN A 104 18.09 8.52 12.58
CA ASN A 104 17.47 7.75 11.49
C ASN A 104 16.08 8.29 11.13
N VAL A 105 15.43 8.97 12.07
CA VAL A 105 14.26 9.80 11.78
C VAL A 105 14.76 11.13 11.24
N GLU A 106 14.40 11.47 10.01
CA GLU A 106 14.85 12.67 9.30
C GLU A 106 14.37 13.95 9.99
N SER A 107 13.06 14.05 10.27
CA SER A 107 12.40 15.27 10.76
C SER A 107 12.34 15.38 12.29
N GLY A 108 11.93 16.55 12.79
CA GLY A 108 11.56 16.76 14.18
C GLY A 108 12.53 17.59 15.02
N ASP A 109 11.99 18.31 15.99
CA ASP A 109 12.76 19.14 16.93
C ASP A 109 13.64 18.26 17.83
N ARG A 110 14.96 18.29 17.58
CA ARG A 110 15.95 17.54 18.36
C ARG A 110 16.09 18.02 19.82
N SER A 111 15.52 19.18 20.18
CA SER A 111 15.40 19.61 21.59
C SER A 111 14.22 18.98 22.32
N ASN A 112 13.24 18.44 21.57
CA ASN A 112 12.09 17.70 22.08
C ASN A 112 12.30 16.19 21.91
N LYS A 113 12.58 15.50 23.03
CA LYS A 113 12.80 14.03 23.07
C LYS A 113 11.67 13.15 22.53
N ASN A 114 10.48 13.70 22.30
CA ASN A 114 9.32 12.98 21.74
C ASN A 114 9.13 13.27 20.24
N SER A 115 9.93 14.14 19.63
CA SER A 115 9.74 14.58 18.25
C SER A 115 10.35 13.64 17.19
N THR A 116 11.05 12.58 17.61
CA THR A 116 11.77 11.64 16.73
C THR A 116 11.40 10.17 17.02
N ASN A 117 10.22 9.94 17.59
CA ASN A 117 9.71 8.62 17.96
C ASN A 117 8.17 8.67 18.17
N GLY A 118 7.55 7.50 18.27
CA GLY A 118 6.11 7.34 18.52
C GLY A 118 5.69 7.44 20.00
N ASN A 119 6.53 8.02 20.88
CA ASN A 119 6.29 8.00 22.34
C ASN A 119 4.93 8.60 22.75
N VAL A 120 4.52 9.65 22.04
CA VAL A 120 3.24 10.35 22.21
C VAL A 120 2.39 10.24 20.95
N ALA A 121 3.00 10.31 19.76
CA ALA A 121 2.27 10.20 18.49
C ALA A 121 1.10 11.20 18.43
N CYS A 122 -0.10 10.73 18.07
CA CYS A 122 -1.34 11.51 18.11
C CYS A 122 -2.04 11.43 19.48
N ASP A 123 -1.49 10.72 20.47
CA ASP A 123 -2.10 10.43 21.77
C ASP A 123 -3.49 9.77 21.67
N SER A 124 -3.71 8.96 20.64
CA SER A 124 -4.99 8.26 20.40
C SER A 124 -5.32 7.27 21.52
N TYR A 125 -4.31 6.81 22.27
CA TYR A 125 -4.53 5.97 23.47
C TYR A 125 -5.46 6.65 24.48
N HIS A 126 -5.30 7.97 24.67
CA HIS A 126 -6.13 8.77 25.57
C HIS A 126 -7.27 9.52 24.85
N LYS A 127 -7.16 9.73 23.53
CA LYS A 127 -8.03 10.65 22.76
C LYS A 127 -8.86 9.98 21.66
N PHE A 128 -9.04 8.67 21.69
CA PHE A 128 -9.78 7.93 20.65
C PHE A 128 -11.20 8.47 20.36
N ASP A 129 -11.90 9.00 21.36
CA ASP A 129 -13.21 9.66 21.19
C ASP A 129 -13.14 10.92 20.29
N GLU A 130 -11.98 11.56 20.14
CA GLU A 130 -11.76 12.64 19.17
C GLU A 130 -11.56 12.11 17.74
N ASP A 131 -10.86 10.99 17.59
CA ASP A 131 -10.64 10.35 16.29
C ASP A 131 -11.97 9.89 15.67
N VAL A 132 -12.87 9.34 16.50
CA VAL A 132 -14.22 8.95 16.09
C VAL A 132 -15.08 10.14 15.63
N LYS A 133 -14.81 11.37 16.11
CA LYS A 133 -15.47 12.58 15.57
C LYS A 133 -15.02 12.86 14.14
N MET A 134 -13.75 12.61 13.81
CA MET A 134 -13.22 12.78 12.45
C MET A 134 -13.79 11.73 11.50
N MET A 135 -13.88 10.47 11.94
CA MET A 135 -14.53 9.38 11.17
C MET A 135 -15.99 9.72 10.79
N LYS A 136 -16.72 10.41 11.67
CA LYS A 136 -18.10 10.87 11.39
C LYS A 136 -18.18 11.97 10.33
N ILE A 137 -17.17 12.84 10.22
CA ILE A 137 -17.15 13.91 9.19
C ILE A 137 -17.05 13.27 7.79
N MET A 138 -16.24 12.23 7.64
CA MET A 138 -16.09 11.50 6.38
C MET A 138 -17.15 10.42 6.12
N ASN A 139 -18.22 10.35 6.92
CA ASN A 139 -19.26 9.32 6.86
C ASN A 139 -18.71 7.87 6.88
N ALA A 140 -17.62 7.61 7.63
CA ALA A 140 -16.99 6.29 7.66
C ALA A 140 -17.94 5.20 8.20
N THR A 141 -18.11 4.12 7.42
CA THR A 141 -18.82 2.91 7.85
C THR A 141 -17.85 1.88 8.46
N HIS A 142 -16.55 2.03 8.22
CA HIS A 142 -15.48 1.16 8.67
C HIS A 142 -14.29 1.97 9.20
N TYR A 143 -13.50 1.37 10.08
CA TYR A 143 -12.20 1.91 10.49
C TYR A 143 -11.16 0.80 10.56
N ARG A 144 -10.05 1.00 9.84
CA ARG A 144 -8.88 0.12 9.88
C ARG A 144 -7.90 0.64 10.93
N PHE A 145 -7.62 -0.18 11.93
CA PHE A 145 -6.61 0.11 12.96
C PHE A 145 -5.77 -1.14 13.19
N SER A 146 -4.56 -0.98 13.72
CA SER A 146 -3.76 -2.12 14.16
C SER A 146 -3.79 -2.30 15.67
N ILE A 147 -3.57 -3.54 16.12
CA ILE A 147 -3.40 -3.89 17.52
C ILE A 147 -1.89 -3.95 17.83
N SER A 148 -1.44 -3.25 18.86
CA SER A 148 -0.06 -3.29 19.34
C SER A 148 0.18 -4.62 20.07
N TRP A 149 0.92 -5.52 19.43
CA TRP A 149 1.33 -6.80 20.03
C TRP A 149 2.05 -6.59 21.38
N PRO A 150 3.07 -5.72 21.53
CA PRO A 150 3.72 -5.50 22.82
C PRO A 150 2.84 -4.81 23.86
N ARG A 151 1.75 -4.11 23.47
CA ARG A 151 0.74 -3.61 24.42
C ARG A 151 -0.06 -4.74 25.06
N LEU A 152 -0.33 -5.82 24.33
CA LEU A 152 -1.05 -7.01 24.81
C LEU A 152 -0.14 -8.05 25.46
N PHE A 153 1.02 -8.34 24.88
CA PHE A 153 1.99 -9.29 25.43
C PHE A 153 3.37 -8.62 25.48
N PRO A 154 3.76 -8.03 26.64
CA PRO A 154 5.01 -7.27 26.76
C PRO A 154 6.28 -8.10 26.50
N ASP A 155 6.25 -9.40 26.75
CA ASP A 155 7.32 -10.36 26.38
C ASP A 155 7.13 -11.00 24.99
N GLY A 156 6.12 -10.56 24.25
CA GLY A 156 5.66 -11.08 22.96
C GLY A 156 5.02 -12.47 22.99
N GLN A 157 5.16 -13.24 24.06
CA GLN A 157 4.80 -14.66 24.08
C GLN A 157 3.44 -14.93 24.73
N ALA A 158 2.40 -14.97 23.90
CA ALA A 158 1.06 -15.36 24.34
C ALA A 158 1.01 -16.84 24.78
N ARG A 159 0.61 -17.07 26.04
CA ARG A 159 0.54 -18.40 26.69
C ARG A 159 -0.55 -18.45 27.75
N LYS A 160 -1.22 -19.60 27.90
CA LYS A 160 -2.18 -19.83 29.00
C LYS A 160 -1.46 -20.38 30.24
N VAL A 161 -1.45 -19.60 31.33
CA VAL A 161 -0.98 -19.99 32.67
C VAL A 161 -2.20 -20.26 33.54
N ASN A 162 -2.30 -21.46 34.12
CA ASN A 162 -3.48 -21.91 34.89
C ASN A 162 -4.82 -21.70 34.14
N GLY A 163 -4.80 -21.89 32.81
CA GLY A 163 -5.98 -21.73 31.95
C GLY A 163 -6.30 -20.29 31.50
N LYS A 164 -5.59 -19.28 32.00
CA LYS A 164 -5.77 -17.86 31.62
C LYS A 164 -4.59 -17.35 30.80
N TRP A 165 -4.83 -16.50 29.82
CA TRP A 165 -3.76 -15.83 29.08
C TRP A 165 -2.89 -14.95 29.98
N ASN A 166 -1.59 -14.86 29.70
CA ASN A 166 -0.65 -13.93 30.35
C ASN A 166 -0.72 -12.50 29.78
N VAL A 167 -1.90 -12.07 29.33
CA VAL A 167 -2.09 -10.79 28.66
C VAL A 167 -1.91 -9.63 29.65
N ASN A 168 -1.40 -8.51 29.17
CA ASN A 168 -1.59 -7.23 29.82
C ASN A 168 -3.06 -6.80 29.68
N GLU A 169 -3.87 -7.06 30.70
CA GLU A 169 -5.30 -6.76 30.70
C GLU A 169 -5.59 -5.26 30.45
N LYS A 170 -4.68 -4.33 30.79
CA LYS A 170 -4.85 -2.90 30.48
C LYS A 170 -4.79 -2.61 28.99
N GLY A 171 -3.86 -3.26 28.28
CA GLY A 171 -3.82 -3.26 26.82
C GLY A 171 -5.08 -3.88 26.21
N ALA A 172 -5.62 -4.94 26.81
CA ALA A 172 -6.84 -5.59 26.33
C ALA A 172 -8.08 -4.70 26.54
N GLU A 173 -8.21 -4.09 27.73
CA GLU A 173 -9.26 -3.12 28.06
C GLU A 173 -9.25 -1.91 27.12
N TYR A 174 -8.07 -1.43 26.70
CA TYR A 174 -7.94 -0.37 25.70
C TYR A 174 -8.53 -0.78 24.34
N TYR A 175 -8.18 -1.96 23.80
CA TYR A 175 -8.75 -2.40 22.52
C TYR A 175 -10.24 -2.76 22.63
N ASP A 176 -10.69 -3.26 23.79
CA ASP A 176 -12.12 -3.39 24.08
C ASP A 176 -12.84 -2.03 24.03
N MET A 177 -12.25 -0.97 24.60
CA MET A 177 -12.77 0.40 24.49
C MET A 177 -12.82 0.85 23.03
N VAL A 178 -11.72 0.75 22.28
CA VAL A 178 -11.65 1.12 20.84
C VAL A 178 -12.75 0.44 20.04
N ILE A 179 -12.88 -0.89 20.17
CA ILE A 179 -13.86 -1.69 19.43
C ILE A 179 -15.30 -1.34 19.84
N ASN A 180 -15.56 -1.19 21.14
CA ASN A 180 -16.89 -0.86 21.65
C ASN A 180 -17.31 0.56 21.23
N THR A 181 -16.39 1.53 21.26
CA THR A 181 -16.64 2.90 20.83
C THR A 181 -16.91 2.97 19.33
N LEU A 182 -16.18 2.24 18.49
CA LEU A 182 -16.47 2.13 17.05
C LEU A 182 -17.89 1.61 16.81
N ILE A 183 -18.25 0.47 17.42
CA ILE A 183 -19.56 -0.17 17.25
C ILE A 183 -20.69 0.72 17.79
N ALA A 184 -20.50 1.39 18.94
CA ALA A 184 -21.47 2.33 19.50
C ALA A 184 -21.72 3.56 18.61
N ASN A 185 -20.84 3.81 17.64
CA ASN A 185 -20.96 4.89 16.65
C ASN A 185 -21.28 4.36 15.23
N ASN A 186 -21.70 3.10 15.10
CA ASN A 186 -22.01 2.39 13.85
C ASN A 186 -20.82 2.26 12.87
N ILE A 187 -19.58 2.24 13.39
CA ILE A 187 -18.36 2.07 12.61
C ILE A 187 -17.88 0.63 12.79
N THR A 188 -17.71 -0.10 11.69
CA THR A 188 -17.28 -1.50 11.70
C THR A 188 -15.77 -1.62 11.87
N PRO A 189 -15.27 -2.33 12.90
CA PRO A 189 -13.84 -2.52 13.10
C PRO A 189 -13.23 -3.47 12.04
N LEU A 190 -12.10 -3.04 11.45
CA LEU A 190 -11.27 -3.83 10.54
C LEU A 190 -9.85 -3.91 11.14
N ALA A 191 -9.59 -4.97 11.91
CA ALA A 191 -8.42 -5.03 12.79
C ALA A 191 -7.21 -5.67 12.12
N THR A 192 -6.09 -4.94 12.08
CA THR A 192 -4.78 -5.41 11.65
C THR A 192 -4.00 -5.97 12.85
N LEU A 193 -3.70 -7.27 12.84
CA LEU A 193 -3.01 -7.93 13.96
C LEU A 193 -1.53 -7.51 14.07
N TYR A 194 -0.85 -7.27 12.95
CA TYR A 194 0.55 -6.85 12.93
C TYR A 194 0.80 -5.77 11.89
N HIS A 195 1.30 -4.62 12.35
CA HIS A 195 1.69 -3.46 11.54
C HIS A 195 3.08 -2.99 11.98
N TRP A 196 4.08 -3.84 11.75
CA TRP A 196 5.52 -3.62 12.04
C TRP A 196 5.91 -3.50 13.52
N ASP A 197 4.94 -3.31 14.42
CA ASP A 197 5.08 -3.20 15.89
C ASP A 197 5.43 -4.54 16.57
N LEU A 198 6.57 -5.13 16.20
CA LEU A 198 7.07 -6.39 16.79
C LEU A 198 7.56 -6.15 18.23
N PRO A 199 7.19 -6.98 19.22
CA PRO A 199 7.77 -6.90 20.56
C PRO A 199 9.29 -7.09 20.53
N TYR A 200 10.04 -6.13 21.08
CA TYR A 200 11.50 -6.15 21.07
C TYR A 200 12.08 -7.33 21.89
N GLU A 201 11.33 -7.89 22.85
CA GLU A 201 11.71 -9.14 23.51
C GLU A 201 11.83 -10.34 22.55
N LEU A 202 11.00 -10.42 21.50
CA LEU A 202 11.15 -11.46 20.48
C LEU A 202 12.35 -11.18 19.56
N HIS A 203 12.59 -9.90 19.24
CA HIS A 203 13.80 -9.49 18.53
C HIS A 203 15.07 -9.82 19.33
N LYS A 204 15.10 -9.57 20.65
CA LYS A 204 16.21 -9.95 21.53
C LYS A 204 16.42 -11.44 21.65
N LYS A 205 15.32 -12.21 21.70
CA LYS A 205 15.36 -13.65 21.91
C LYS A 205 15.92 -14.40 20.71
N TYR A 206 15.54 -14.00 19.49
CA TYR A 206 15.85 -14.72 18.26
C TYR A 206 15.80 -13.88 16.98
N GLY A 207 15.96 -12.55 17.02
CA GLY A 207 16.00 -11.69 15.81
C GLY A 207 14.63 -11.36 15.17
N GLY A 208 13.52 -11.82 15.76
CA GLY A 208 12.17 -11.53 15.27
C GLY A 208 11.83 -12.34 14.02
N TRP A 209 11.25 -11.70 13.00
CA TRP A 209 10.78 -12.36 11.77
C TRP A 209 11.86 -13.09 10.95
N LEU A 210 13.15 -12.90 11.25
CA LEU A 210 14.21 -13.72 10.67
C LEU A 210 14.16 -15.18 11.13
N ASP A 211 13.45 -15.48 12.21
CA ASP A 211 13.42 -16.79 12.86
C ASP A 211 12.02 -17.42 12.84
N TYR A 212 11.95 -18.72 12.55
CA TYR A 212 10.69 -19.44 12.39
C TYR A 212 9.84 -19.50 13.68
N HIS A 213 10.44 -19.29 14.87
CA HIS A 213 9.68 -19.22 16.12
C HIS A 213 8.67 -18.05 16.14
N SER A 214 8.95 -16.95 15.43
CA SER A 214 7.99 -15.83 15.28
C SER A 214 6.66 -16.28 14.69
N GLN A 215 6.66 -17.29 13.81
CA GLN A 215 5.44 -17.80 13.18
C GLN A 215 4.46 -18.36 14.24
N ASP A 216 4.99 -19.07 15.24
CA ASP A 216 4.18 -19.73 16.28
C ASP A 216 3.78 -18.77 17.40
N ASP A 217 4.66 -17.85 17.78
CA ASP A 217 4.33 -16.82 18.79
C ASP A 217 3.31 -15.81 18.23
N PHE A 218 3.42 -15.43 16.95
CA PHE A 218 2.40 -14.62 16.26
C PHE A 218 1.05 -15.34 16.19
N ALA A 219 1.03 -16.64 15.85
CA ALA A 219 -0.23 -17.41 15.78
C ALA A 219 -0.94 -17.54 17.14
N LYS A 220 -0.20 -17.64 18.25
CA LYS A 220 -0.79 -17.64 19.62
C LYS A 220 -1.29 -16.26 20.03
N TYR A 221 -0.58 -15.20 19.65
CA TYR A 221 -1.03 -13.82 19.84
C TYR A 221 -2.33 -13.56 19.06
N ALA A 222 -2.39 -13.99 17.80
CA ALA A 222 -3.60 -13.96 17.00
C ALA A 222 -4.74 -14.76 17.64
N GLU A 223 -4.46 -15.95 18.20
CA GLU A 223 -5.45 -16.75 18.96
C GLU A 223 -6.09 -15.96 20.11
N PHE A 224 -5.29 -15.23 20.89
CA PHE A 224 -5.82 -14.35 21.93
C PHE A 224 -6.75 -13.28 21.35
N CYS A 225 -6.34 -12.59 20.28
CA CYS A 225 -7.14 -11.53 19.67
C CYS A 225 -8.48 -12.07 19.13
N PHE A 226 -8.48 -13.27 18.51
CA PHE A 226 -9.71 -13.93 18.06
C PHE A 226 -10.60 -14.38 19.23
N GLU A 227 -10.03 -14.90 20.32
CA GLU A 227 -10.77 -15.31 21.53
C GLU A 227 -11.36 -14.12 22.28
N ARG A 228 -10.65 -12.99 22.37
CA ARG A 228 -11.08 -11.80 23.14
C ARG A 228 -12.01 -10.86 22.38
N PHE A 229 -11.73 -10.61 21.11
CA PHE A 229 -12.37 -9.55 20.33
C PHE A 229 -13.23 -10.05 19.17
N GLY A 230 -13.11 -11.32 18.76
CA GLY A 230 -13.80 -11.88 17.59
C GLY A 230 -15.31 -12.07 17.75
N ASP A 231 -15.85 -11.83 18.95
CA ASP A 231 -17.28 -11.64 19.17
C ASP A 231 -17.80 -10.40 18.43
N ARG A 232 -17.00 -9.32 18.42
CA ARG A 232 -17.30 -7.99 17.85
C ARG A 232 -16.56 -7.70 16.54
N VAL A 233 -15.30 -8.11 16.41
CA VAL A 233 -14.47 -7.88 15.21
C VAL A 233 -14.71 -8.99 14.18
N LYS A 234 -15.14 -8.58 12.98
CA LYS A 234 -15.52 -9.50 11.88
C LYS A 234 -14.62 -9.40 10.65
N ASN A 235 -13.68 -8.46 10.62
CA ASN A 235 -12.74 -8.33 9.52
C ASN A 235 -11.33 -8.27 10.11
N TRP A 236 -10.49 -9.22 9.73
CA TRP A 236 -9.14 -9.39 10.25
C TRP A 236 -8.11 -9.29 9.13
N ILE A 237 -7.15 -8.39 9.27
CA ILE A 237 -5.91 -8.39 8.50
C ILE A 237 -4.83 -9.00 9.40
N THR A 238 -4.12 -10.04 8.97
CA THR A 238 -3.04 -10.60 9.81
C THR A 238 -1.84 -9.67 9.85
N ILE A 239 -1.39 -9.21 8.68
CA ILE A 239 -0.10 -8.58 8.48
C ILE A 239 -0.28 -7.46 7.48
N ASN A 240 0.29 -6.30 7.80
CA ASN A 240 0.43 -5.17 6.88
C ASN A 240 1.80 -5.18 6.21
N GLU A 241 1.81 -4.93 4.90
CA GLU A 241 3.01 -4.58 4.11
C GLU A 241 4.25 -5.43 4.45
N PRO A 242 4.17 -6.75 4.21
CA PRO A 242 5.29 -7.65 4.49
C PRO A 242 6.52 -7.34 3.62
N TRP A 243 6.36 -6.72 2.44
CA TRP A 243 7.49 -6.26 1.63
C TRP A 243 8.24 -5.14 2.33
N VAL A 244 7.56 -4.07 2.78
CA VAL A 244 8.22 -2.95 3.49
C VAL A 244 8.90 -3.42 4.77
N ASN A 245 8.23 -4.27 5.55
CA ASN A 245 8.78 -4.79 6.80
C ASN A 245 10.07 -5.60 6.58
N CYS A 246 10.07 -6.49 5.58
CA CYS A 246 11.21 -7.38 5.34
C CYS A 246 12.31 -6.73 4.50
N VAL A 247 11.98 -6.09 3.39
CA VAL A 247 12.96 -5.45 2.49
C VAL A 247 13.51 -4.18 3.12
N SER A 248 12.65 -3.24 3.53
CA SER A 248 13.10 -1.96 4.06
C SER A 248 13.58 -2.03 5.52
N GLY A 249 13.20 -3.07 6.26
CA GLY A 249 13.67 -3.36 7.63
C GLY A 249 14.96 -4.19 7.72
N TYR A 250 15.19 -5.11 6.77
CA TYR A 250 16.32 -6.07 6.82
C TYR A 250 17.31 -6.01 5.65
N ARG A 251 17.02 -5.24 4.59
CA ARG A 251 17.98 -4.93 3.50
C ARG A 251 18.30 -3.44 3.39
N LEU A 252 17.28 -2.58 3.33
CA LEU A 252 17.40 -1.15 3.01
C LEU A 252 17.40 -0.24 4.25
N GLY A 253 17.83 -0.75 5.40
CA GLY A 253 18.06 0.07 6.58
C GLY A 253 18.95 1.30 6.27
N PRO A 254 18.76 2.43 6.98
CA PRO A 254 18.05 2.53 8.24
C PRO A 254 16.66 3.20 8.15
N GLY A 255 15.91 2.99 7.07
CA GLY A 255 14.55 3.54 6.94
C GLY A 255 13.53 2.92 7.91
N LYS A 256 13.41 1.59 7.93
CA LYS A 256 12.43 0.88 8.77
C LYS A 256 13.10 0.04 9.86
N ALA A 257 12.54 0.00 11.06
CA ALA A 257 13.04 -0.87 12.13
C ALA A 257 12.99 -2.36 11.67
N PRO A 258 13.99 -3.20 11.96
CA PRO A 258 15.09 -3.01 12.90
C PRO A 258 16.36 -2.35 12.32
N TYR A 259 16.27 -1.59 11.22
CA TYR A 259 17.39 -0.87 10.59
C TYR A 259 18.56 -1.76 10.14
N ARG A 260 18.31 -3.03 9.79
CA ARG A 260 19.38 -3.94 9.34
C ARG A 260 19.69 -3.72 7.86
N CYS A 261 20.96 -3.90 7.51
CA CYS A 261 21.51 -3.58 6.20
C CYS A 261 22.33 -4.75 5.65
N THR A 262 22.01 -5.22 4.45
CA THR A 262 22.62 -6.42 3.85
C THR A 262 23.16 -6.15 2.44
N GLY A 263 24.37 -5.60 2.37
CA GLY A 263 25.02 -5.27 1.09
C GLY A 263 25.69 -3.90 1.11
N GLU A 264 25.86 -3.28 -0.07
CA GLU A 264 26.64 -2.06 -0.31
C GLU A 264 26.00 -0.75 0.18
N ALA A 265 25.15 -0.80 1.22
CA ALA A 265 24.97 0.38 2.07
C ALA A 265 26.37 0.87 2.51
N PRO A 266 26.69 2.18 2.42
CA PRO A 266 28.05 2.64 2.57
C PRO A 266 28.63 2.20 3.91
N ARG A 267 29.67 1.36 3.87
CA ARG A 267 30.52 1.01 5.02
C ARG A 267 31.25 2.25 5.53
N LYS A 268 30.54 3.16 6.18
CA LYS A 268 31.17 3.96 7.22
C LYS A 268 31.57 2.99 8.33
N LEU A 269 32.79 3.19 8.82
CA LEU A 269 33.41 2.46 9.92
C LEU A 269 33.95 1.05 9.58
N GLN A 270 34.75 0.93 8.51
CA GLN A 270 35.72 -0.17 8.42
C GLN A 270 37.00 0.09 9.27
N ASN A 271 37.05 1.15 10.08
CA ASN A 271 38.24 1.49 10.90
C ASN A 271 37.99 2.40 12.12
N ASP A 272 36.75 2.57 12.60
CA ASP A 272 36.50 3.29 13.87
C ASP A 272 35.74 2.42 14.88
N THR A 273 36.51 1.73 15.70
CA THR A 273 36.06 1.06 16.92
C THR A 273 36.41 1.89 18.17
N ALA A 274 36.60 3.21 18.02
CA ALA A 274 37.09 4.13 19.04
C ALA A 274 36.19 5.37 19.23
N GLY A 275 34.89 5.23 18.97
CA GLY A 275 33.89 6.27 19.23
C GLY A 275 32.58 6.01 18.51
N LEU A 276 31.71 5.16 19.09
CA LEU A 276 30.40 4.89 18.51
C LEU A 276 29.50 6.13 18.60
N ASP A 277 29.41 6.92 17.52
CA ASP A 277 28.32 7.87 17.27
C ASP A 277 27.05 7.05 16.96
N LEU A 278 26.45 6.48 18.02
CA LEU A 278 25.26 5.62 17.96
C LEU A 278 24.00 6.37 17.47
N GLU A 279 24.07 7.68 17.27
CA GLU A 279 22.89 8.50 17.07
C GLU A 279 22.21 8.21 15.71
N GLY A 280 22.84 7.48 14.77
CA GLY A 280 22.21 7.00 13.52
C GLY A 280 23.00 5.91 12.78
N GLY A 281 22.37 5.28 11.78
CA GLY A 281 22.94 4.24 10.94
C GLY A 281 22.25 2.87 11.06
N CYS A 282 22.88 1.85 10.47
CA CYS A 282 22.39 0.48 10.47
C CYS A 282 22.55 -0.20 11.85
N SER A 283 21.59 -1.05 12.22
CA SER A 283 21.70 -1.99 13.33
C SER A 283 22.49 -3.24 12.93
N TYR A 284 23.31 -3.73 13.86
CA TYR A 284 24.11 -4.94 13.71
C TYR A 284 23.89 -5.94 14.87
N GLU A 285 22.89 -5.69 15.74
CA GLU A 285 22.89 -6.26 17.09
C GLU A 285 22.52 -7.75 17.13
N ILE A 286 21.34 -8.13 16.61
CA ILE A 286 20.75 -9.44 16.89
C ILE A 286 20.22 -10.09 15.59
N GLY A 287 20.72 -11.29 15.31
CA GLY A 287 20.26 -12.14 14.19
C GLY A 287 19.35 -13.29 14.62
N PRO A 288 18.87 -14.10 13.67
CA PRO A 288 18.07 -15.30 13.94
C PRO A 288 18.85 -16.34 14.73
N SER A 289 18.14 -17.13 15.52
CA SER A 289 18.69 -18.36 16.11
C SER A 289 18.63 -19.52 15.12
N GLN A 290 17.58 -19.60 14.29
CA GLN A 290 17.35 -20.57 13.21
C GLN A 290 16.42 -19.93 12.16
N TYR A 291 16.78 -19.96 10.88
CA TYR A 291 15.93 -19.43 9.81
C TYR A 291 14.67 -20.26 9.57
N SER A 292 14.84 -21.59 9.62
CA SER A 292 13.76 -22.59 9.55
C SER A 292 14.02 -23.71 10.57
N LYS A 293 12.99 -24.53 10.83
CA LYS A 293 13.04 -25.62 11.82
C LYS A 293 14.16 -26.64 11.60
N ASP A 294 14.55 -26.86 10.34
CA ASP A 294 15.58 -27.82 9.94
C ASP A 294 16.93 -27.13 9.59
N SER A 295 17.02 -25.80 9.77
CA SER A 295 18.25 -25.03 9.56
C SER A 295 19.23 -25.16 10.73
N GLU A 296 20.49 -24.76 10.50
CA GLU A 296 21.51 -24.77 11.55
C GLU A 296 21.21 -23.77 12.67
N VAL A 297 21.69 -24.06 13.88
CA VAL A 297 21.58 -23.14 15.03
C VAL A 297 22.68 -22.11 14.98
N LEU A 298 22.30 -20.85 15.01
CA LEU A 298 23.14 -19.68 14.76
C LEU A 298 23.41 -18.91 16.07
N PRO A 299 24.60 -18.32 16.25
CA PRO A 299 24.90 -17.50 17.41
C PRO A 299 24.18 -16.14 17.32
N ALA A 300 23.55 -15.71 18.42
CA ALA A 300 22.74 -14.48 18.46
C ALA A 300 23.50 -13.21 18.03
N ASN A 301 24.74 -13.05 18.51
CA ASN A 301 25.61 -11.92 18.18
C ASN A 301 26.37 -12.22 16.88
N ARG A 302 25.83 -11.79 15.75
CA ARG A 302 26.43 -11.99 14.42
C ARG A 302 26.11 -10.81 13.49
N PRO A 303 27.03 -10.44 12.57
CA PRO A 303 26.75 -9.42 11.56
C PRO A 303 25.58 -9.86 10.65
N PRO A 304 24.85 -8.92 10.04
CA PRO A 304 23.83 -9.20 9.03
C PRO A 304 24.36 -10.12 7.93
N GLN A 305 23.61 -11.19 7.66
CA GLN A 305 23.89 -12.10 6.55
C GLN A 305 23.15 -11.66 5.29
N ARG A 306 23.61 -12.12 4.12
CA ARG A 306 22.82 -11.98 2.88
C ARG A 306 21.47 -12.70 3.06
N LEU A 307 20.45 -12.23 2.33
CA LEU A 307 19.12 -12.84 2.29
C LEU A 307 18.30 -12.74 3.60
N GLU A 308 18.66 -11.86 4.54
CA GLU A 308 17.82 -11.64 5.74
C GLU A 308 16.43 -11.07 5.39
N ASP A 309 16.33 -10.21 4.37
CA ASP A 309 15.04 -9.81 3.80
C ASP A 309 14.26 -11.01 3.29
N VAL A 310 14.86 -11.84 2.44
CA VAL A 310 14.22 -13.04 1.84
C VAL A 310 13.72 -14.03 2.91
N TRP A 311 14.50 -14.27 3.97
CA TRP A 311 14.08 -15.14 5.07
C TRP A 311 13.01 -14.52 5.97
N CYS A 312 13.04 -13.20 6.19
CA CYS A 312 11.92 -12.49 6.81
C CYS A 312 10.65 -12.71 5.98
N SER A 313 10.71 -12.53 4.66
CA SER A 313 9.57 -12.72 3.75
C SER A 313 9.00 -14.13 3.81
N HIS A 314 9.86 -15.15 3.92
CA HIS A 314 9.45 -16.53 4.07
C HIS A 314 8.71 -16.78 5.40
N ASN A 315 9.31 -16.36 6.51
CA ASN A 315 8.75 -16.57 7.85
C ASN A 315 7.47 -15.75 8.11
N ILE A 316 7.39 -14.52 7.60
CA ILE A 316 6.21 -13.66 7.80
C ILE A 316 4.97 -14.20 7.08
N LEU A 317 5.14 -14.77 5.88
CA LEU A 317 4.07 -15.43 5.12
C LEU A 317 3.56 -16.70 5.82
N LEU A 318 4.46 -17.51 6.39
CA LEU A 318 4.10 -18.67 7.20
C LEU A 318 3.41 -18.27 8.52
N GLY A 319 3.81 -17.14 9.12
CA GLY A 319 3.12 -16.53 10.26
C GLY A 319 1.67 -16.16 9.94
N HIS A 320 1.42 -15.49 8.80
CA HIS A 320 0.07 -15.23 8.29
C HIS A 320 -0.74 -16.53 8.18
N ALA A 321 -0.19 -17.54 7.50
CA ALA A 321 -0.92 -18.77 7.21
C ALA A 321 -1.25 -19.59 8.48
N LYS A 322 -0.35 -19.61 9.48
CA LYS A 322 -0.61 -20.20 10.81
C LYS A 322 -1.72 -19.45 11.56
N ALA A 323 -1.71 -18.11 11.55
CA ALA A 323 -2.76 -17.31 12.17
C ALA A 323 -4.13 -17.53 11.51
N VAL A 324 -4.17 -17.60 10.17
CA VAL A 324 -5.39 -17.96 9.42
C VAL A 324 -5.90 -19.35 9.80
N LYS A 325 -5.02 -20.35 9.86
CA LYS A 325 -5.41 -21.71 10.27
C LYS A 325 -6.07 -21.72 11.64
N VAL A 326 -5.47 -21.04 12.62
CA VAL A 326 -6.05 -20.86 13.97
C VAL A 326 -7.45 -20.23 13.89
N TYR A 327 -7.62 -19.16 13.10
CA TYR A 327 -8.93 -18.52 12.92
C TYR A 327 -9.98 -19.49 12.36
N ARG A 328 -9.65 -20.16 11.25
CA ARG A 328 -10.56 -21.05 10.52
C ARG A 328 -10.97 -22.28 11.32
N GLU A 329 -10.01 -22.92 12.00
CA GLU A 329 -10.25 -24.15 12.76
C GLU A 329 -11.01 -23.92 14.08
N LYS A 330 -10.75 -22.79 14.77
CA LYS A 330 -11.28 -22.54 16.12
C LYS A 330 -12.44 -21.55 16.19
N PHE A 331 -12.48 -20.54 15.33
CA PHE A 331 -13.32 -19.35 15.53
C PHE A 331 -14.27 -19.01 14.37
N GLN A 332 -13.83 -19.11 13.12
CA GLN A 332 -14.57 -18.58 11.96
C GLN A 332 -15.98 -19.16 11.83
N LYS A 333 -16.17 -20.45 12.13
CA LYS A 333 -17.49 -21.12 12.05
C LYS A 333 -18.55 -20.46 12.94
N GLU A 334 -18.15 -19.98 14.12
CA GLU A 334 -19.07 -19.36 15.09
C GLU A 334 -19.11 -17.84 14.90
N GLN A 335 -17.94 -17.22 14.73
CA GLN A 335 -17.80 -15.77 14.64
C GLN A 335 -18.22 -15.19 13.29
N LYS A 336 -18.14 -15.98 12.21
CA LYS A 336 -18.49 -15.63 10.81
C LYS A 336 -17.73 -14.42 10.22
N GLY A 337 -16.54 -14.12 10.74
CA GLY A 337 -15.69 -13.08 10.20
C GLY A 337 -14.86 -13.54 8.99
N LEU A 338 -14.25 -12.57 8.31
CA LEU A 338 -13.32 -12.75 7.20
C LEU A 338 -11.88 -12.50 7.66
N ILE A 339 -10.91 -13.23 7.10
CA ILE A 339 -9.49 -13.02 7.38
C ILE A 339 -8.63 -12.99 6.10
N GLY A 340 -7.71 -12.03 6.02
CA GLY A 340 -6.82 -11.85 4.89
C GLY A 340 -5.47 -11.24 5.28
N ILE A 341 -4.64 -11.00 4.27
CA ILE A 341 -3.41 -10.21 4.37
C ILE A 341 -3.58 -8.86 3.66
N THR A 342 -2.86 -7.84 4.10
CA THR A 342 -2.64 -6.62 3.31
C THR A 342 -1.24 -6.63 2.74
N ILE A 343 -1.16 -6.47 1.42
CA ILE A 343 0.10 -6.26 0.70
C ILE A 343 0.21 -4.80 0.26
N ASP A 344 1.42 -4.27 0.30
CA ASP A 344 1.82 -3.12 -0.50
C ASP A 344 2.21 -3.54 -1.91
N GLY A 345 2.05 -2.61 -2.85
CA GLY A 345 2.85 -2.63 -4.06
C GLY A 345 2.29 -1.73 -5.14
N GLU A 346 3.20 -1.18 -5.92
CA GLU A 346 2.88 -0.23 -6.97
C GLU A 346 2.46 -0.94 -8.25
N ALA A 347 1.47 -0.39 -8.97
CA ALA A 347 1.15 -0.91 -10.30
C ALA A 347 2.33 -0.63 -11.26
N GLN A 348 2.70 -1.65 -12.02
CA GLN A 348 3.79 -1.59 -12.98
C GLN A 348 3.22 -1.34 -14.36
N ILE A 349 3.51 -0.18 -14.93
CA ILE A 349 2.98 0.27 -16.21
C ILE A 349 4.03 -0.01 -17.28
N PRO A 350 3.70 -0.72 -18.38
CA PRO A 350 4.64 -0.90 -19.48
C PRO A 350 5.01 0.45 -20.07
N TRP A 351 6.30 0.69 -20.26
CA TRP A 351 6.80 1.89 -20.91
C TRP A 351 6.41 1.90 -22.40
N GLU A 352 5.96 3.05 -22.90
CA GLU A 352 5.56 3.27 -24.29
C GLU A 352 6.13 4.63 -24.77
N GLU A 353 6.70 4.64 -25.99
CA GLU A 353 7.22 5.85 -26.64
C GLU A 353 6.66 6.00 -28.06
N PRO A 354 6.48 7.25 -28.56
CA PRO A 354 6.08 7.49 -29.94
C PRO A 354 7.02 6.84 -30.95
N GLY A 355 6.51 5.88 -31.73
CA GLY A 355 7.28 5.16 -32.75
C GLY A 355 7.93 3.85 -32.28
N MET A 356 7.70 3.44 -31.03
CA MET A 356 8.03 2.10 -30.53
C MET A 356 7.36 1.01 -31.38
N SER A 357 8.06 -0.11 -31.60
CA SER A 357 7.49 -1.26 -32.31
C SER A 357 6.60 -2.13 -31.41
N GLU A 358 5.64 -2.85 -32.01
CA GLU A 358 4.73 -3.74 -31.26
C GLU A 358 5.51 -4.82 -30.49
N GLU A 359 6.63 -5.30 -31.05
CA GLU A 359 7.52 -6.28 -30.41
C GLU A 359 8.18 -5.71 -29.13
N GLU A 360 8.65 -4.46 -29.17
CA GLU A 360 9.20 -3.78 -28.01
C GLU A 360 8.11 -3.50 -26.95
N LEU A 361 6.90 -3.14 -27.37
CA LEU A 361 5.77 -2.90 -26.47
C LEU A 361 5.29 -4.18 -25.77
N GLU A 362 5.14 -5.29 -26.49
CA GLU A 362 4.83 -6.61 -25.91
C GLU A 362 5.94 -7.07 -24.94
N ASN A 363 7.19 -6.78 -25.26
CA ASN A 363 8.30 -7.04 -24.37
C ASN A 363 8.23 -6.18 -23.09
N ASN A 364 7.92 -4.88 -23.20
CA ASN A 364 7.71 -4.03 -22.02
C ASN A 364 6.52 -4.50 -21.16
N LYS A 365 5.42 -4.99 -21.76
CA LYS A 365 4.30 -5.64 -21.04
C LYS A 365 4.75 -6.88 -20.26
N LYS A 366 5.60 -7.73 -20.86
CA LYS A 366 6.19 -8.90 -20.18
C LYS A 366 7.04 -8.49 -18.97
N TYR A 367 7.89 -7.47 -19.10
CA TYR A 367 8.74 -7.00 -18.00
C TYR A 367 7.97 -6.20 -16.93
N ALA A 368 6.90 -5.49 -17.30
CA ALA A 368 5.97 -4.90 -16.33
C ALA A 368 5.28 -5.98 -15.47
N ASN A 369 4.82 -7.09 -16.07
CA ASN A 369 4.30 -8.21 -15.30
C ASN A 369 5.37 -8.85 -14.40
N LEU A 370 6.61 -9.00 -14.88
CA LEU A 370 7.71 -9.53 -14.06
C LEU A 370 8.01 -8.64 -12.84
N ALA A 371 8.08 -7.32 -13.04
CA ALA A 371 8.25 -6.36 -11.96
C ALA A 371 7.07 -6.42 -10.97
N ALA A 372 5.84 -6.60 -11.46
CA ALA A 372 4.66 -6.78 -10.60
C ALA A 372 4.73 -8.10 -9.81
N GLU A 373 5.23 -9.17 -10.42
CA GLU A 373 5.44 -10.44 -9.72
C GLU A 373 6.52 -10.35 -8.63
N PHE A 374 7.57 -9.55 -8.83
CA PHE A 374 8.56 -9.28 -7.79
C PHE A 374 8.06 -8.33 -6.68
N ARG A 375 7.30 -7.29 -7.05
CA ARG A 375 6.86 -6.24 -6.12
C ARG A 375 5.62 -6.61 -5.31
N ILE A 376 4.65 -7.24 -5.97
CA ILE A 376 3.32 -7.60 -5.47
C ILE A 376 3.22 -9.13 -5.35
N GLY A 377 3.49 -9.86 -6.44
CA GLY A 377 3.27 -11.30 -6.54
C GLY A 377 4.02 -12.13 -5.49
N TRP A 378 5.24 -11.73 -5.12
CA TRP A 378 6.04 -12.39 -4.06
C TRP A 378 5.24 -12.55 -2.76
N TYR A 379 4.39 -11.57 -2.41
CA TYR A 379 3.63 -11.57 -1.17
C TYR A 379 2.15 -11.90 -1.33
N SER A 380 1.57 -11.80 -2.53
CA SER A 380 0.17 -12.18 -2.80
C SER A 380 -0.01 -13.59 -3.40
N ASP A 381 0.96 -14.14 -4.14
CA ASP A 381 0.85 -15.52 -4.66
C ASP A 381 0.87 -16.56 -3.54
N PRO A 382 1.83 -16.57 -2.58
CA PRO A 382 1.85 -17.60 -1.55
C PRO A 382 0.53 -17.75 -0.78
N PRO A 383 -0.09 -16.70 -0.21
CA PRO A 383 -1.34 -16.84 0.53
C PRO A 383 -2.59 -17.11 -0.33
N ILE A 384 -2.49 -17.06 -1.67
CA ILE A 384 -3.62 -17.31 -2.58
C ILE A 384 -3.45 -18.65 -3.30
N VAL A 385 -2.34 -18.87 -4.02
CA VAL A 385 -2.08 -20.08 -4.81
C VAL A 385 -1.27 -21.15 -4.08
N GLY A 386 -0.51 -20.77 -3.05
CA GLY A 386 0.22 -21.68 -2.16
C GLY A 386 1.73 -21.77 -2.39
N ASP A 387 2.32 -21.01 -3.31
CA ASP A 387 3.76 -20.98 -3.56
C ASP A 387 4.16 -19.59 -4.09
N TYR A 388 5.46 -19.29 -4.17
CA TYR A 388 5.97 -18.06 -4.79
C TYR A 388 5.72 -18.03 -6.32
N PRO A 389 5.71 -16.84 -6.95
CA PRO A 389 5.64 -16.73 -8.40
C PRO A 389 6.78 -17.51 -9.06
N GLU A 390 6.46 -18.23 -10.13
CA GLU A 390 7.42 -19.09 -10.83
C GLU A 390 8.59 -18.28 -11.42
N SER A 391 8.31 -17.08 -11.91
CA SER A 391 9.31 -16.11 -12.39
C SER A 391 10.29 -15.66 -11.29
N VAL A 392 9.80 -15.36 -10.09
CA VAL A 392 10.63 -14.97 -8.93
C VAL A 392 11.56 -16.12 -8.54
N LYS A 393 11.03 -17.35 -8.45
CA LYS A 393 11.84 -18.56 -8.18
C LYS A 393 12.91 -18.78 -9.25
N GLN A 394 12.57 -18.65 -10.54
CA GLN A 394 13.52 -18.82 -11.63
C GLN A 394 14.65 -17.78 -11.63
N ARG A 395 14.35 -16.52 -11.30
CA ARG A 395 15.36 -15.45 -11.24
C ARG A 395 16.25 -15.52 -10.00
N MET A 396 15.68 -15.83 -8.84
CA MET A 396 16.42 -15.95 -7.57
C MET A 396 17.14 -17.30 -7.42
N GLY A 397 16.71 -18.32 -8.15
CA GLY A 397 17.35 -19.64 -8.22
C GLY A 397 17.60 -20.24 -6.84
N LYS A 398 18.87 -20.58 -6.58
CA LYS A 398 19.32 -21.23 -5.32
C LYS A 398 19.14 -20.36 -4.06
N ASP A 399 18.97 -19.05 -4.21
CA ASP A 399 18.86 -18.12 -3.08
C ASP A 399 17.39 -17.93 -2.64
N MET A 400 16.43 -18.56 -3.33
CA MET A 400 15.02 -18.56 -2.94
C MET A 400 14.69 -19.72 -1.99
N PRO A 401 14.16 -19.46 -0.77
CA PRO A 401 13.61 -20.49 0.09
C PRO A 401 12.48 -21.27 -0.61
N VAL A 402 12.41 -22.57 -0.36
CA VAL A 402 11.39 -23.45 -0.93
C VAL A 402 10.42 -23.86 0.18
N PHE A 403 9.14 -23.55 0.03
CA PHE A 403 8.10 -24.09 0.91
C PHE A 403 8.01 -25.61 0.77
N THR A 404 7.93 -26.32 1.89
CA THR A 404 7.55 -27.73 1.94
C THR A 404 6.10 -27.92 1.46
N GLU A 405 5.72 -29.14 1.06
CA GLU A 405 4.33 -29.41 0.63
C GLU A 405 3.30 -29.16 1.75
N GLU A 406 3.69 -29.31 3.02
CA GLU A 406 2.86 -28.96 4.18
C GLU A 406 2.65 -27.44 4.31
N GLU A 407 3.71 -26.66 4.07
CA GLU A 407 3.66 -25.19 4.09
C GLU A 407 2.89 -24.63 2.88
N LYS A 408 3.07 -25.20 1.69
CA LYS A 408 2.26 -24.84 0.51
C LYS A 408 0.78 -25.11 0.75
N ALA A 409 0.44 -26.25 1.37
CA ALA A 409 -0.93 -26.59 1.72
C ALA A 409 -1.51 -25.67 2.83
N LEU A 410 -0.67 -25.16 3.74
CA LEU A 410 -1.04 -24.19 4.76
C LEU A 410 -1.29 -22.79 4.18
N LEU A 411 -0.45 -22.37 3.24
CA LEU A 411 -0.50 -21.08 2.55
C LEU A 411 -1.65 -20.99 1.54
N LYS A 412 -1.95 -22.07 0.81
CA LYS A 412 -2.91 -22.06 -0.29
C LYS A 412 -4.30 -21.59 0.14
N GLY A 413 -4.72 -20.43 -0.37
CA GLY A 413 -5.99 -19.81 -0.07
C GLY A 413 -6.11 -19.30 1.37
N SER A 414 -5.02 -19.09 2.11
CA SER A 414 -5.03 -18.46 3.43
C SER A 414 -5.59 -17.02 3.37
N SER A 415 -5.39 -16.29 2.26
CA SER A 415 -6.05 -15.00 1.98
C SER A 415 -7.18 -15.10 0.94
N SER A 416 -7.88 -16.25 0.84
CA SER A 416 -9.03 -16.40 -0.08
C SER A 416 -10.33 -15.75 0.40
N ASP A 417 -10.40 -15.23 1.64
CA ASP A 417 -11.62 -14.56 2.11
C ASP A 417 -11.70 -13.15 1.50
N PHE A 418 -10.63 -12.36 1.58
CA PHE A 418 -10.42 -11.11 0.85
C PHE A 418 -8.90 -10.85 0.70
N LEU A 419 -8.52 -9.91 -0.17
CA LEU A 419 -7.15 -9.37 -0.26
C LEU A 419 -7.16 -7.87 0.08
N GLY A 420 -6.32 -7.45 1.01
CA GLY A 420 -6.03 -6.03 1.24
C GLY A 420 -4.91 -5.56 0.31
N TRP A 421 -5.07 -4.41 -0.32
CA TRP A 421 -4.04 -3.75 -1.13
C TRP A 421 -3.81 -2.33 -0.67
N ASN A 422 -2.56 -2.00 -0.35
CA ASN A 422 -2.09 -0.65 -0.10
C ASN A 422 -1.44 -0.12 -1.37
N THR A 423 -1.89 1.04 -1.83
CA THR A 423 -1.50 1.59 -3.12
C THR A 423 -1.40 3.11 -3.08
N TYR A 424 -0.31 3.65 -3.61
CA TYR A 424 0.07 5.04 -3.41
C TYR A 424 0.80 5.67 -4.59
N THR A 425 1.43 4.86 -5.43
CA THR A 425 2.30 5.33 -6.51
C THR A 425 2.44 4.20 -7.53
N SER A 426 3.09 4.45 -8.66
CA SER A 426 3.22 3.50 -9.76
C SER A 426 4.45 3.80 -10.60
N HIS A 427 4.96 2.77 -11.29
CA HIS A 427 6.27 2.82 -11.89
C HIS A 427 6.22 2.37 -13.36
N TRP A 428 7.02 3.04 -14.20
CA TRP A 428 7.28 2.60 -15.56
C TRP A 428 8.21 1.39 -15.56
N ALA A 429 7.89 0.39 -16.36
CA ALA A 429 8.67 -0.84 -16.51
C ALA A 429 8.95 -1.12 -17.99
N ALA A 430 10.22 -1.40 -18.28
CA ALA A 430 10.73 -1.80 -19.59
C ALA A 430 11.82 -2.87 -19.41
N GLN A 431 12.15 -3.62 -20.46
CA GLN A 431 13.38 -4.41 -20.41
C GLN A 431 14.60 -3.48 -20.49
N VAL A 432 15.56 -3.67 -19.59
CA VAL A 432 16.83 -2.93 -19.57
C VAL A 432 17.58 -3.18 -20.89
N LYS A 433 18.14 -2.11 -21.47
CA LYS A 433 19.08 -2.17 -22.61
C LYS A 433 20.51 -1.91 -22.13
N ASN A 434 21.49 -2.61 -22.70
CA ASN A 434 22.91 -2.37 -22.56
C ASN A 434 23.31 -1.03 -23.21
N GLU A 435 24.53 -0.54 -22.97
CA GLU A 435 25.07 0.68 -23.60
C GLU A 435 25.10 0.63 -25.14
N ASP A 436 25.19 -0.57 -25.73
CA ASP A 436 25.16 -0.79 -27.18
C ASP A 436 23.73 -0.87 -27.76
N GLY A 437 22.70 -0.71 -26.91
CA GLY A 437 21.28 -0.78 -27.27
C GLY A 437 20.70 -2.19 -27.35
N THR A 438 21.49 -3.24 -27.15
CA THR A 438 20.97 -4.62 -27.05
C THR A 438 20.20 -4.83 -25.74
N TYR A 439 19.28 -5.77 -25.71
CA TYR A 439 18.54 -6.08 -24.48
C TYR A 439 19.40 -6.87 -23.47
N VAL A 440 19.21 -6.59 -22.18
CA VAL A 440 19.78 -7.38 -21.09
C VAL A 440 18.97 -8.66 -20.96
N GLU A 441 19.55 -9.78 -21.40
CA GLU A 441 18.91 -11.09 -21.29
C GLU A 441 18.71 -11.51 -19.82
N PRO A 442 17.67 -12.30 -19.51
CA PRO A 442 17.52 -12.97 -18.23
C PRO A 442 18.76 -13.79 -17.85
N PRO A 443 19.09 -13.93 -16.55
CA PRO A 443 20.11 -14.88 -16.12
C PRO A 443 19.69 -16.30 -16.50
N THR A 444 20.65 -17.12 -16.92
CA THR A 444 20.44 -18.57 -17.09
C THR A 444 20.22 -19.27 -15.75
N ASP A 445 19.72 -20.50 -15.75
CA ASP A 445 19.52 -21.31 -14.53
C ASP A 445 20.78 -21.44 -13.66
N GLU A 446 21.98 -21.43 -14.27
CA GLU A 446 23.27 -21.47 -13.55
C GLU A 446 23.65 -20.10 -12.95
N GLU A 447 23.17 -19.01 -13.54
CA GLU A 447 23.37 -17.63 -13.11
C GLU A 447 22.27 -17.15 -12.15
N ALA A 448 21.15 -17.86 -12.02
CA ALA A 448 20.03 -17.50 -11.16
C ALA A 448 20.43 -17.41 -9.68
N ASN A 449 20.39 -16.20 -9.13
CA ASN A 449 20.77 -15.87 -7.76
C ASN A 449 20.23 -14.47 -7.38
N PHE A 450 20.21 -14.14 -6.09
CA PHE A 450 19.67 -12.88 -5.56
C PHE A 450 20.37 -11.62 -6.09
N GLU A 451 21.68 -11.67 -6.32
CA GLU A 451 22.43 -10.51 -6.84
C GLU A 451 22.01 -10.19 -8.28
N ASN A 452 21.77 -11.22 -9.10
CA ASN A 452 21.30 -11.05 -10.47
C ASN A 452 19.81 -10.68 -10.55
N SER A 453 18.96 -11.21 -9.65
CA SER A 453 17.53 -10.87 -9.63
C SER A 453 17.23 -9.44 -9.18
N LYS A 454 18.19 -8.73 -8.55
CA LYS A 454 18.03 -7.28 -8.23
C LYS A 454 17.89 -6.37 -9.46
N ARG A 455 18.11 -6.89 -10.67
CA ARG A 455 17.78 -6.23 -11.96
C ARG A 455 16.33 -6.41 -12.42
N ASP A 456 15.57 -7.26 -11.73
CA ASP A 456 14.13 -7.46 -11.91
C ASP A 456 13.32 -6.92 -10.71
N MET A 457 13.97 -6.72 -9.55
CA MET A 457 13.37 -6.10 -8.38
C MET A 457 13.35 -4.57 -8.49
N TRP A 458 12.19 -3.96 -8.26
CA TRP A 458 12.17 -2.57 -7.83
C TRP A 458 12.90 -2.45 -6.49
N ASP A 459 13.89 -1.56 -6.42
CA ASP A 459 14.54 -1.15 -5.19
C ASP A 459 14.15 0.32 -4.94
N ASP A 460 13.70 0.65 -3.72
CA ASP A 460 13.00 1.91 -3.36
C ASP A 460 13.80 3.21 -3.60
N ASN A 461 14.99 3.09 -4.15
CA ASN A 461 15.93 4.18 -4.33
C ASN A 461 16.46 4.24 -5.77
N CYS A 462 15.79 5.05 -6.59
CA CYS A 462 16.46 5.82 -7.65
C CYS A 462 17.62 6.72 -7.12
N LYS A 463 17.97 6.65 -5.81
CA LYS A 463 19.24 7.11 -5.22
C LYS A 463 20.41 6.18 -5.61
N GLY A 464 20.52 5.89 -6.89
CA GLY A 464 21.55 5.03 -7.47
C GLY A 464 21.60 5.22 -8.98
N ARG A 465 22.41 6.19 -9.45
CA ARG A 465 22.91 6.17 -10.84
C ARG A 465 24.02 5.13 -10.92
N GLY A 466 23.64 3.87 -10.79
CA GLY A 466 24.51 2.70 -10.79
C GLY A 466 24.06 1.71 -11.87
N ASP A 467 25.02 1.01 -12.44
CA ASP A 467 24.90 0.33 -13.72
C ASP A 467 23.89 -0.84 -13.69
N GLY A 468 22.67 -0.58 -14.15
CA GLY A 468 21.63 -1.62 -14.29
C GLY A 468 20.19 -1.13 -14.34
N TRP A 469 19.88 0.06 -13.80
CA TRP A 469 18.54 0.63 -13.83
C TRP A 469 18.54 2.06 -14.36
N THR A 470 17.87 2.27 -15.49
CA THR A 470 17.39 3.60 -15.86
C THR A 470 16.02 3.76 -15.23
N CYS A 471 15.91 4.50 -14.12
CA CYS A 471 14.62 5.08 -13.75
C CYS A 471 14.21 5.97 -14.92
N ILE A 472 13.30 5.51 -15.78
CA ILE A 472 13.02 6.16 -17.05
C ILE A 472 12.33 7.50 -16.75
N PRO A 473 12.98 8.66 -17.01
CA PRO A 473 12.29 9.93 -16.84
C PRO A 473 11.23 10.07 -17.94
N PRO A 474 10.03 10.59 -17.60
CA PRO A 474 9.70 11.18 -16.31
C PRO A 474 9.21 10.18 -15.25
N THR A 475 9.17 10.64 -14.00
CA THR A 475 8.37 9.94 -12.99
C THR A 475 6.91 9.87 -13.42
N LEU A 476 6.23 8.80 -13.03
CA LEU A 476 4.83 8.58 -13.37
C LEU A 476 3.93 9.52 -12.54
N GLY A 477 3.64 10.67 -13.11
CA GLY A 477 2.86 11.73 -12.46
C GLY A 477 3.69 12.68 -11.60
N SER A 478 2.99 13.63 -10.98
CA SER A 478 3.55 14.65 -10.10
C SER A 478 3.99 14.08 -8.75
N GLN A 479 4.96 14.72 -8.08
CA GLN A 479 5.43 14.29 -6.76
C GLN A 479 4.64 14.97 -5.64
N ALA A 480 4.09 14.20 -4.72
CA ALA A 480 3.41 14.69 -3.52
C ALA A 480 4.42 15.17 -2.45
N GLY A 481 3.98 15.38 -1.20
CA GLY A 481 4.85 15.78 -0.07
C GLY A 481 5.94 14.79 0.34
N SER A 482 5.92 13.57 -0.19
CA SER A 482 6.92 12.53 0.07
C SER A 482 7.64 12.15 -1.22
N SER A 483 8.95 11.85 -1.12
CA SER A 483 9.80 11.68 -2.29
C SER A 483 9.48 10.45 -3.16
N TRP A 484 8.75 9.47 -2.64
CA TRP A 484 8.33 8.24 -3.34
C TRP A 484 6.87 8.28 -3.82
N ASN A 485 6.05 9.20 -3.31
CA ASN A 485 4.60 9.23 -3.51
C ASN A 485 4.26 10.12 -4.72
N THR A 486 3.88 9.54 -5.87
CA THR A 486 3.52 10.30 -7.08
C THR A 486 2.08 10.07 -7.52
N LYS A 487 1.40 11.14 -7.95
CA LYS A 487 -0.03 11.12 -8.32
C LYS A 487 -0.22 10.73 -9.77
N TYR A 488 -0.75 9.55 -10.02
CA TYR A 488 -1.31 9.21 -11.34
C TYR A 488 -2.51 8.27 -11.17
N GLY A 489 -3.70 8.88 -11.02
CA GLY A 489 -4.94 8.17 -10.65
C GLY A 489 -5.33 6.94 -11.49
N PRO A 490 -5.10 6.88 -12.82
CA PRO A 490 -5.41 5.68 -13.63
C PRO A 490 -4.74 4.39 -13.15
N THR A 491 -3.66 4.49 -12.38
CA THR A 491 -2.85 3.33 -11.96
C THR A 491 -3.55 2.38 -11.00
N ILE A 492 -4.46 2.88 -10.16
CA ILE A 492 -5.25 2.03 -9.26
C ILE A 492 -6.15 1.07 -10.05
N ARG A 493 -6.70 1.53 -11.18
CA ARG A 493 -7.48 0.70 -12.12
C ARG A 493 -6.58 -0.35 -12.77
N VAL A 494 -5.34 -0.01 -13.14
CA VAL A 494 -4.38 -0.98 -13.70
C VAL A 494 -4.04 -2.08 -12.69
N GLY A 495 -3.70 -1.72 -11.44
CA GLY A 495 -3.41 -2.71 -10.40
C GLY A 495 -4.62 -3.57 -10.03
N LEU A 496 -5.80 -2.97 -9.85
CA LEU A 496 -7.06 -3.69 -9.62
C LEU A 496 -7.35 -4.73 -10.71
N ASN A 497 -7.13 -4.39 -11.98
CA ASN A 497 -7.31 -5.32 -13.09
C ASN A 497 -6.23 -6.42 -13.12
N TRP A 498 -4.98 -6.12 -12.75
CA TRP A 498 -3.94 -7.14 -12.60
C TRP A 498 -4.33 -8.18 -11.54
N PHE A 499 -4.80 -7.72 -10.36
CA PHE A 499 -5.30 -8.62 -9.31
C PHE A 499 -6.51 -9.45 -9.77
N SER A 500 -7.51 -8.78 -10.37
CA SER A 500 -8.74 -9.43 -10.86
C SER A 500 -8.43 -10.57 -11.83
N LYS A 501 -7.53 -10.30 -12.80
CA LYS A 501 -7.11 -11.28 -13.81
C LYS A 501 -6.22 -12.38 -13.23
N ARG A 502 -5.31 -12.05 -12.30
CA ARG A 502 -4.36 -13.03 -11.72
C ARG A 502 -5.05 -14.00 -10.76
N TYR A 503 -6.04 -13.52 -10.01
CA TYR A 503 -6.70 -14.27 -8.95
C TYR A 503 -8.19 -14.52 -9.21
N GLU A 504 -8.57 -14.58 -10.50
CA GLU A 504 -9.95 -14.83 -10.96
C GLU A 504 -10.54 -16.06 -10.27
N GLY A 505 -11.64 -15.86 -9.53
CA GLY A 505 -12.33 -16.93 -8.79
C GLY A 505 -11.64 -17.47 -7.54
N LEU A 506 -10.48 -16.92 -7.13
CA LEU A 506 -9.73 -17.36 -5.95
C LEU A 506 -10.01 -16.52 -4.68
N ILE A 507 -10.39 -15.25 -4.86
CA ILE A 507 -10.72 -14.32 -3.76
C ILE A 507 -12.25 -14.20 -3.67
N LYS A 508 -12.85 -14.48 -2.51
CA LYS A 508 -14.31 -14.67 -2.36
C LYS A 508 -15.10 -13.39 -2.08
N ASN A 509 -14.53 -12.44 -1.36
CA ASN A 509 -15.15 -11.16 -0.99
C ASN A 509 -14.31 -9.98 -1.53
N GLY A 510 -13.71 -10.18 -2.70
CA GLY A 510 -13.03 -9.14 -3.44
C GLY A 510 -11.76 -8.57 -2.81
N ILE A 511 -11.34 -7.46 -3.40
CA ILE A 511 -10.19 -6.65 -3.01
C ILE A 511 -10.69 -5.48 -2.16
N ILE A 512 -9.96 -5.14 -1.10
CA ILE A 512 -10.18 -3.92 -0.31
C ILE A 512 -8.93 -3.05 -0.47
N ILE A 513 -9.09 -1.81 -0.90
CA ILE A 513 -8.01 -0.83 -0.81
C ILE A 513 -7.86 -0.48 0.67
N THR A 514 -6.82 -0.99 1.31
CA THR A 514 -6.62 -0.88 2.76
C THR A 514 -5.81 0.35 3.17
N GLU A 515 -5.12 0.96 2.20
CA GLU A 515 -4.51 2.29 2.26
C GLU A 515 -4.42 2.90 0.86
N ASN A 516 -4.79 4.17 0.73
CA ASN A 516 -4.43 5.06 -0.38
C ASN A 516 -4.58 6.52 0.09
N GLY A 517 -3.69 7.39 -0.36
CA GLY A 517 -3.68 8.80 -0.03
C GLY A 517 -2.34 9.44 -0.38
N CYS A 518 -2.09 10.65 0.12
CA CYS A 518 -0.83 11.33 -0.16
C CYS A 518 -0.33 12.21 1.00
N ALA A 519 0.98 12.39 1.05
CA ALA A 519 1.60 13.44 1.84
C ALA A 519 1.31 14.82 1.20
N GLN A 520 0.96 15.82 2.00
CA GLN A 520 0.70 17.17 1.48
C GLN A 520 2.01 17.82 1.00
N PRO A 521 2.04 18.52 -0.15
CA PRO A 521 3.24 19.20 -0.64
C PRO A 521 3.91 20.10 0.43
N ASN A 522 5.20 19.89 0.65
CA ASN A 522 6.01 20.64 1.61
C ASN A 522 7.32 21.14 0.96
N TYR A 523 8.08 21.94 1.70
CA TYR A 523 9.28 22.63 1.19
C TYR A 523 10.45 21.72 0.78
N LYS A 524 10.42 20.41 1.07
CA LYS A 524 11.51 19.47 0.73
C LYS A 524 11.42 18.94 -0.71
N VAL A 525 10.29 19.10 -1.38
CA VAL A 525 9.98 18.41 -2.63
C VAL A 525 10.27 19.31 -3.84
N SER A 526 11.28 18.94 -4.64
CA SER A 526 11.78 19.77 -5.74
C SER A 526 11.25 19.41 -7.13
N ARG A 527 10.57 18.27 -7.31
CA ARG A 527 10.24 17.73 -8.65
C ARG A 527 8.82 17.96 -9.14
N ALA A 528 7.91 18.48 -8.33
CA ALA A 528 6.56 18.79 -8.82
C ALA A 528 6.59 19.77 -10.02
N ASN A 529 7.58 20.66 -10.04
CA ASN A 529 7.79 21.61 -11.15
C ASN A 529 8.94 21.15 -12.08
N ASP A 530 9.20 19.84 -12.17
CA ASP A 530 10.21 19.28 -13.07
C ASP A 530 9.77 19.40 -14.54
N LYS A 531 10.60 20.08 -15.33
CA LYS A 531 10.30 20.34 -16.73
C LYS A 531 10.26 19.07 -17.59
N VAL A 532 11.02 18.03 -17.27
CA VAL A 532 11.01 16.79 -18.08
C VAL A 532 9.64 16.09 -17.95
N THR A 533 9.09 16.07 -16.75
CA THR A 533 7.75 15.54 -16.45
C THR A 533 6.66 16.34 -17.14
N LEU A 534 6.70 17.67 -17.04
CA LEU A 534 5.76 18.57 -17.73
C LEU A 534 5.82 18.41 -19.27
N ASP A 535 7.03 18.44 -19.85
CA ASP A 535 7.24 18.33 -21.30
C ASP A 535 6.82 16.94 -21.84
N TYR A 536 6.99 15.85 -21.08
CA TYR A 536 6.54 14.51 -21.47
C TYR A 536 5.02 14.41 -21.54
N PHE A 537 4.31 14.78 -20.47
CA PHE A 537 2.85 14.69 -20.43
C PHE A 537 2.21 15.58 -21.49
N LYS A 538 2.80 16.76 -21.74
CA LYS A 538 2.49 17.61 -22.90
C LYS A 538 2.71 16.90 -24.24
N SER A 539 3.81 16.17 -24.41
CA SER A 539 4.13 15.46 -25.66
C SER A 539 3.14 14.35 -26.00
N ILE A 540 2.54 13.70 -24.99
CA ILE A 540 1.48 12.68 -25.16
C ILE A 540 0.06 13.25 -25.12
N GLY A 541 -0.10 14.57 -24.97
CA GLY A 541 -1.40 15.26 -25.00
C GLY A 541 -2.21 15.14 -23.70
N HIS A 542 -1.54 14.86 -22.57
CA HIS A 542 -2.15 14.63 -21.27
C HIS A 542 -1.57 15.57 -20.18
N GLU A 543 -1.61 16.88 -20.44
CA GLU A 543 -1.11 17.91 -19.51
C GLU A 543 -1.81 17.87 -18.14
N GLU A 544 -3.03 17.33 -18.06
CA GLU A 544 -3.83 17.21 -16.83
C GLU A 544 -3.23 16.28 -15.76
N TYR A 545 -2.27 15.41 -16.10
CA TYR A 545 -1.55 14.57 -15.13
C TYR A 545 -0.20 15.15 -14.70
N ALA A 546 0.17 16.30 -15.27
CA ALA A 546 1.41 16.99 -14.98
C ALA A 546 1.12 18.19 -14.08
N ASP A 547 0.92 17.95 -12.78
CA ASP A 547 0.68 19.06 -11.88
C ASP A 547 1.85 20.05 -11.87
N TYR A 548 1.52 21.31 -11.65
CA TYR A 548 2.44 22.37 -11.31
C TYR A 548 2.00 22.95 -9.97
N TYR A 549 2.94 23.14 -9.03
CA TYR A 549 2.64 23.72 -7.73
C TYR A 549 3.13 25.16 -7.64
N GLU A 550 2.19 26.06 -7.40
CA GLU A 550 2.49 27.38 -6.87
C GLU A 550 2.84 27.30 -5.37
N LYS A 551 3.41 28.39 -4.83
CA LYS A 551 3.96 28.39 -3.47
C LYS A 551 2.89 28.31 -2.39
N ASP A 552 1.68 28.75 -2.70
CA ASP A 552 0.52 28.85 -1.82
C ASP A 552 -0.09 27.49 -1.44
N ILE A 553 0.06 26.45 -2.27
CA ILE A 553 -0.41 25.08 -1.95
C ILE A 553 0.58 24.25 -1.10
N ILE A 554 1.79 24.76 -0.87
CA ILE A 554 2.79 24.18 0.04
C ILE A 554 2.36 24.44 1.48
N GLU A 555 2.46 23.45 2.38
CA GLU A 555 2.12 23.62 3.80
C GLU A 555 2.93 24.75 4.47
N ASP A 556 2.23 25.66 5.16
CA ASP A 556 2.83 26.68 6.03
C ASP A 556 2.22 26.61 7.43
N GLU A 557 2.97 26.04 8.39
CA GLU A 557 2.54 25.92 9.80
C GLU A 557 2.28 27.27 10.49
N LYS A 558 2.72 28.38 9.90
CA LYS A 558 2.39 29.74 10.41
C LYS A 558 1.01 30.22 9.96
N ASN A 559 0.42 29.57 8.96
CA ASN A 559 -0.91 29.87 8.44
C ASN A 559 -1.77 28.60 8.44
N ILE A 560 -2.20 28.19 9.65
CA ILE A 560 -3.07 27.03 9.85
C ILE A 560 -4.34 27.14 8.98
N ASN A 561 -4.93 28.34 8.83
CA ASN A 561 -6.09 28.60 7.97
C ASN A 561 -5.73 28.73 6.46
N GLY A 562 -4.60 28.19 6.04
CA GLY A 562 -4.14 28.12 4.65
C GLY A 562 -4.12 26.68 4.14
N SER A 563 -3.12 26.36 3.32
CA SER A 563 -2.88 25.05 2.66
C SER A 563 -2.81 23.84 3.59
N ILE A 564 -2.62 24.02 4.90
CA ILE A 564 -2.65 22.94 5.90
C ILE A 564 -4.05 22.39 6.13
N LEU A 565 -5.07 23.25 6.12
CA LEU A 565 -6.48 22.84 6.24
C LEU A 565 -7.18 22.79 4.87
N HIS A 566 -6.80 23.69 3.96
CA HIS A 566 -7.29 23.76 2.59
C HIS A 566 -6.39 22.92 1.67
N ASP A 567 -6.43 21.60 1.85
CA ASP A 567 -5.50 20.64 1.25
C ASP A 567 -5.93 20.17 -0.16
N GLU A 568 -6.12 21.13 -1.07
CA GLU A 568 -6.66 20.92 -2.43
C GLU A 568 -5.93 19.83 -3.24
N TYR A 569 -4.60 19.71 -3.08
CA TYR A 569 -3.83 18.64 -3.70
C TYR A 569 -4.30 17.23 -3.31
N ARG A 570 -4.61 17.02 -2.02
CA ARG A 570 -5.14 15.76 -1.49
C ARG A 570 -6.59 15.52 -1.95
N ILE A 571 -7.37 16.58 -2.11
CA ILE A 571 -8.72 16.47 -2.71
C ILE A 571 -8.62 15.97 -4.15
N ASP A 572 -7.76 16.55 -4.98
CA ASP A 572 -7.60 16.10 -6.37
C ASP A 572 -6.99 14.69 -6.46
N TRP A 573 -6.06 14.33 -5.56
CA TRP A 573 -5.60 12.95 -5.39
C TRP A 573 -6.77 11.99 -5.22
N TYR A 574 -7.61 12.21 -4.20
CA TYR A 574 -8.73 11.33 -3.93
C TYR A 574 -9.73 11.31 -5.09
N LYS A 575 -10.01 12.45 -5.70
CA LYS A 575 -10.88 12.55 -6.90
C LYS A 575 -10.40 11.64 -8.04
N GLN A 576 -9.11 11.69 -8.38
CA GLN A 576 -8.56 10.87 -9.48
C GLN A 576 -8.53 9.37 -9.14
N TYR A 577 -8.07 9.00 -7.95
CA TYR A 577 -7.95 7.60 -7.54
C TYR A 577 -9.33 6.94 -7.31
N LEU A 578 -10.28 7.64 -6.68
CA LEU A 578 -11.60 7.11 -6.39
C LEU A 578 -12.48 6.97 -7.65
N GLU A 579 -12.38 7.89 -8.61
CA GLU A 579 -13.07 7.71 -9.89
C GLU A 579 -12.51 6.50 -10.64
N ASN A 580 -11.19 6.31 -10.68
CA ASN A 580 -10.59 5.13 -11.32
C ASN A 580 -10.91 3.80 -10.61
N LEU A 581 -11.03 3.81 -9.28
CA LEU A 581 -11.56 2.67 -8.51
C LEU A 581 -13.02 2.38 -8.89
N ARG A 582 -13.87 3.42 -8.94
CA ARG A 582 -15.27 3.28 -9.35
C ARG A 582 -15.38 2.72 -10.76
N LEU A 583 -14.57 3.20 -11.70
CA LEU A 583 -14.51 2.71 -13.08
C LEU A 583 -14.06 1.24 -13.16
N ALA A 584 -13.07 0.82 -12.36
CA ALA A 584 -12.67 -0.58 -12.26
C ALA A 584 -13.84 -1.49 -11.82
N TYR A 585 -14.69 -1.02 -10.90
CA TYR A 585 -15.89 -1.73 -10.49
C TYR A 585 -17.00 -1.71 -11.56
N VAL A 586 -17.35 -0.54 -12.09
CA VAL A 586 -18.57 -0.38 -12.92
C VAL A 586 -18.37 -0.74 -14.39
N GLU A 587 -17.17 -0.56 -14.94
CA GLU A 587 -16.83 -0.82 -16.34
C GLU A 587 -16.08 -2.14 -16.52
N ASP A 588 -15.02 -2.37 -15.74
CA ASP A 588 -14.16 -3.57 -15.90
C ASP A 588 -14.71 -4.81 -15.15
N GLY A 589 -15.65 -4.59 -14.22
CA GLY A 589 -16.24 -5.66 -13.40
C GLY A 589 -15.32 -6.22 -12.32
N VAL A 590 -14.29 -5.47 -11.90
CA VAL A 590 -13.40 -5.88 -10.81
C VAL A 590 -14.16 -5.91 -9.49
N ASP A 591 -14.04 -7.01 -8.74
CA ASP A 591 -14.65 -7.19 -7.42
C ASP A 591 -13.90 -6.39 -6.33
N VAL A 592 -13.96 -5.05 -6.40
CA VAL A 592 -13.45 -4.15 -5.35
C VAL A 592 -14.56 -3.79 -4.37
N ARG A 593 -14.31 -4.01 -3.07
CA ARG A 593 -15.32 -4.03 -1.99
C ARG A 593 -15.09 -3.04 -0.87
N GLY A 594 -14.05 -2.22 -0.96
CA GLY A 594 -13.82 -1.17 0.03
C GLY A 594 -12.63 -0.28 -0.27
N TYR A 595 -12.61 0.84 0.45
CA TYR A 595 -11.57 1.86 0.40
C TYR A 595 -11.36 2.46 1.79
N MET A 596 -10.11 2.42 2.25
CA MET A 596 -9.65 3.01 3.51
C MET A 596 -8.62 4.09 3.19
N ALA A 597 -8.99 5.36 3.39
CA ALA A 597 -8.12 6.49 3.17
C ALA A 597 -6.93 6.51 4.16
N TRP A 598 -5.71 6.73 3.66
CA TRP A 598 -4.51 6.89 4.48
C TRP A 598 -4.08 8.37 4.53
N SER A 599 -4.08 9.04 5.69
CA SER A 599 -4.42 8.56 7.04
C SER A 599 -5.54 9.40 7.66
N LEU A 600 -6.26 8.82 8.64
CA LEU A 600 -7.29 9.58 9.38
C LEU A 600 -6.70 10.83 10.03
N LEU A 601 -5.50 10.69 10.60
CA LEU A 601 -4.77 11.70 11.37
C LEU A 601 -3.40 11.95 10.75
N ASP A 602 -2.90 13.18 10.84
CA ASP A 602 -1.45 13.43 10.80
C ASP A 602 -0.82 12.60 11.92
N ASN A 603 0.30 11.93 11.67
CA ASN A 603 0.82 10.89 12.55
C ASN A 603 2.36 10.81 12.49
N PHE A 604 2.97 9.87 13.23
CA PHE A 604 4.40 9.60 13.12
C PHE A 604 4.70 8.75 11.88
N GLU A 605 5.15 9.38 10.79
CA GLU A 605 5.42 8.75 9.49
C GLU A 605 6.83 8.14 9.44
N TRP A 606 7.11 7.24 10.38
CA TRP A 606 8.31 6.39 10.41
C TRP A 606 9.63 7.20 10.37
N GLU A 607 10.54 6.92 9.42
CA GLU A 607 11.75 7.69 9.18
C GLU A 607 11.46 9.16 8.82
N ASN A 608 10.30 9.49 8.27
CA ASN A 608 9.95 10.86 7.94
C ASN A 608 9.44 11.66 9.15
N GLY A 609 9.21 11.01 10.29
CA GLY A 609 8.76 11.62 11.55
C GLY A 609 7.43 12.39 11.41
N TYR A 610 7.35 13.59 11.97
CA TYR A 610 6.10 14.38 12.03
C TYR A 610 5.95 15.46 10.94
N GLU A 611 6.99 15.72 10.14
CA GLU A 611 6.92 16.72 9.05
C GLU A 611 6.19 16.21 7.79
N THR A 612 6.12 14.89 7.56
CA THR A 612 5.42 14.32 6.40
C THR A 612 3.98 13.98 6.77
N ARG A 613 3.07 14.88 6.38
CA ARG A 613 1.65 14.85 6.78
C ARG A 613 0.78 14.13 5.75
N PHE A 614 0.43 12.86 6.02
CA PHE A 614 -0.57 12.08 5.26
C PHE A 614 -2.02 12.31 5.73
N GLY A 615 -2.21 12.95 6.88
CA GLY A 615 -3.50 13.05 7.53
C GLY A 615 -4.51 13.91 6.81
N MET A 616 -5.76 13.46 6.82
CA MET A 616 -6.95 14.25 6.51
C MET A 616 -7.43 15.06 7.74
N THR A 617 -6.84 14.81 8.90
CA THR A 617 -7.00 15.60 10.12
C THR A 617 -5.64 16.17 10.52
N TYR A 618 -5.54 17.48 10.61
CA TYR A 618 -4.35 18.18 11.09
C TYR A 618 -4.17 18.00 12.61
N ILE A 619 -2.90 17.84 13.02
CA ILE A 619 -2.45 17.88 14.41
C ILE A 619 -1.18 18.74 14.51
N ASP A 620 -1.19 19.75 15.39
CA ASP A 620 -0.01 20.57 15.69
C ASP A 620 0.85 19.90 16.78
N PHE A 621 1.80 19.07 16.35
CA PHE A 621 2.75 18.36 17.22
C PHE A 621 3.75 19.26 17.96
N TYR A 622 3.91 20.52 17.53
CA TYR A 622 4.99 21.39 18.00
C TYR A 622 4.50 22.46 18.98
N ASN A 623 3.29 23.01 18.78
CA ASN A 623 2.74 24.10 19.60
C ASN A 623 1.49 23.70 20.40
N ASP A 624 0.69 22.71 19.97
CA ASP A 624 -0.50 22.28 20.71
C ASP A 624 -0.25 21.05 21.58
N LYS A 625 -0.03 21.28 22.87
CA LYS A 625 0.12 20.22 23.88
C LYS A 625 -1.11 19.34 24.05
N GLU A 626 -2.28 19.81 23.60
CA GLU A 626 -3.52 19.02 23.65
C GLU A 626 -3.72 18.13 22.41
N LEU A 627 -2.85 18.24 21.38
CA LEU A 627 -2.89 17.46 20.14
C LEU A 627 -4.31 17.39 19.53
N LYS A 628 -4.96 18.56 19.41
CA LYS A 628 -6.34 18.67 18.92
C LYS A 628 -6.45 18.21 17.48
N ARG A 629 -7.52 17.47 17.20
CA ARG A 629 -7.92 17.06 15.85
C ARG A 629 -8.61 18.23 15.15
N VAL A 630 -8.04 18.74 14.07
CA VAL A 630 -8.68 19.74 13.20
C VAL A 630 -8.91 19.14 11.81
N PRO A 631 -10.15 19.01 11.33
CA PRO A 631 -10.42 18.40 10.03
C PRO A 631 -9.87 19.28 8.90
N LYS A 632 -9.22 18.67 7.91
CA LYS A 632 -8.87 19.30 6.63
C LYS A 632 -10.04 19.16 5.64
N ASP A 633 -10.05 19.94 4.58
CA ASP A 633 -11.12 19.93 3.57
C ASP A 633 -11.24 18.55 2.89
N SER A 634 -10.13 17.83 2.69
CA SER A 634 -10.12 16.46 2.16
C SER A 634 -10.98 15.46 2.96
N LEU A 635 -11.06 15.59 4.30
CA LEU A 635 -11.91 14.74 5.13
C LEU A 635 -13.39 14.98 4.83
N THR A 636 -13.77 16.24 4.63
CA THR A 636 -15.14 16.65 4.28
C THR A 636 -15.48 16.26 2.85
N TYR A 637 -14.54 16.45 1.91
CA TYR A 637 -14.67 16.02 0.51
C TYR A 637 -14.96 14.53 0.40
N LEU A 638 -14.23 13.69 1.13
CA LEU A 638 -14.45 12.25 1.16
C LEU A 638 -15.84 11.88 1.71
N GLY A 639 -16.29 12.56 2.77
CA GLY A 639 -17.64 12.38 3.30
C GLY A 639 -18.74 12.67 2.27
N GLN A 640 -18.55 13.70 1.44
CA GLN A 640 -19.45 14.02 0.34
C GLN A 640 -19.35 13.02 -0.82
N TRP A 641 -18.12 12.66 -1.21
CA TRP A 641 -17.88 11.70 -2.31
C TRP A 641 -18.57 10.36 -2.05
N TYR A 642 -18.55 9.87 -0.81
CA TYR A 642 -19.24 8.64 -0.41
C TYR A 642 -20.74 8.69 -0.69
N LEU A 643 -21.43 9.76 -0.24
CA LEU A 643 -22.86 9.94 -0.43
C LEU A 643 -23.23 10.03 -1.93
N GLU A 644 -22.36 10.64 -2.73
CA GLU A 644 -22.53 10.80 -4.17
C GLU A 644 -22.28 9.49 -4.94
N ASN A 645 -21.27 8.71 -4.58
CA ASN A 645 -20.76 7.61 -5.41
C ASN A 645 -21.04 6.19 -4.88
N VAL A 646 -21.55 6.06 -3.66
CA VAL A 646 -22.00 4.77 -3.08
C VAL A 646 -23.52 4.76 -2.93
N GLU A 647 -24.16 3.62 -3.21
CA GLU A 647 -25.56 3.38 -2.89
C GLU A 647 -25.80 3.50 -1.38
N GLN A 648 -26.90 4.12 -0.99
CA GLN A 648 -27.25 4.35 0.41
C GLN A 648 -28.42 3.42 0.79
N GLU A 649 -28.39 2.84 1.99
CA GLU A 649 -29.43 1.93 2.51
C GLU A 649 -30.71 2.65 2.98
#